data_AF-A0A8D8ZR91-F1
#
_entry.id   AF-A0A8D8ZR91-F1
#
_cell.length_a   1.000
_cell.length_b   1.000
_cell.length_c   1.000
_cell.angle_alpha   90.00
_cell.angle_beta   90.00
_cell.angle_gamma   90.00
#
_symmetry.space_group_name_H-M   'P 1'
#
loop_
_entity.id
_entity.type
_entity.pdbx_description
1 polymer ?
#
loop_
_entity_poly.entity_id
_entity_poly.type
_entity_poly.pdbx_seq_one_letter_code
_entity_poly.pdbx_strand_id
1 'polypeptide(L)'
;MGLPEEVINAAQMAVKFDEDNQNEIASYYYQAAARFLIETANSSSDENSGAWKEKAQQYLNRAEQLKDKKIKESKSESVKSKDEVLSEKCHFLLSQALDADEAGLKDTAVQLYMESIEFSLNAKKEISDGQIQQKLSNLAKQALDRAEELKGISSSRQNLATVSEEASGTADWVRGNTFQESSVKPKATLHRGSSQHLKVSGRDTYTEEEKLVLLTTSKINNLNFVPFMNVDLAEKFQYAIPFTDKEGPLILSPKQKRDFVAWVRPSEFCSEPKMVDGETVDYFSIKQTNIDLHALTGWIPERLAIRTKDDDFNADSVFENLFTRLHKGDVLVTVATGDLSPGEEERTGLVSTHAYAVLDVRKVNGLRLLQLKNPWSNVRWRGNYSELDRLHWTPELKRALNFDPNSASMFDNGIFWIDYESILRFYDVFYMNWNPGLFSHTFCVHQSWVAGQGPIKDVYNIGENPQFRLELSGGGGGGAVWILLTRHITQLEDFKQNREYITVLVYKNDGKRVYYPYDPPPYLDGVRINSPHYLTKIILNESSPKRFNLVVSQYEKMHTIYYSLRAYATCPFRLEKIENPYRFKQEISGEWKGITAGGCPNHPSTYQNNPRFQVTLESARTLGSDNSLLVFLKGPKQYSLGMKVTCVGLDDETLTAPFKTKDSGAYRSGFVALELDSLPAGTYEIMPSTFSPQQEGPFFLELKSSCGMTVTRVR
;
A
#
# COMPACT_ATOMS: atom_id res chain seq x y z
N MET A 1 -0.68 12.51 61.51
CA MET A 1 -0.99 11.38 60.59
C MET A 1 0.30 10.97 59.86
N GLY A 2 0.40 9.72 59.37
CA GLY A 2 1.54 9.31 58.53
C GLY A 2 1.53 10.01 57.16
N LEU A 3 2.69 10.09 56.50
CA LEU A 3 2.78 10.62 55.12
C LEU A 3 1.94 9.75 54.17
N PRO A 4 1.24 10.35 53.18
CA PRO A 4 0.51 9.59 52.16
C PRO A 4 1.45 8.62 51.44
N GLU A 5 0.93 7.43 51.14
CA GLU A 5 1.69 6.34 50.51
C GLU A 5 2.27 6.75 49.14
N GLU A 6 1.60 7.67 48.45
CA GLU A 6 2.01 8.25 47.17
C GLU A 6 3.30 9.09 47.29
N VAL A 7 3.48 9.81 48.41
CA VAL A 7 4.71 10.56 48.69
C VAL A 7 5.87 9.61 48.93
N ILE A 8 5.64 8.54 49.68
CA ILE A 8 6.65 7.55 50.05
C ILE A 8 7.12 6.80 48.80
N ASN A 9 6.18 6.33 47.98
CA ASN A 9 6.48 5.61 46.75
C ASN A 9 7.21 6.51 45.74
N ALA A 10 6.75 7.75 45.53
CA ALA A 10 7.43 8.67 44.62
C ALA A 10 8.86 9.01 45.10
N ALA A 11 9.07 9.21 46.41
CA ALA A 11 10.38 9.49 46.97
C ALA A 11 11.34 8.28 46.87
N GLN A 12 10.85 7.06 47.11
CA GLN A 12 11.65 5.84 46.97
C GLN A 12 12.07 5.58 45.52
N MET A 13 11.16 5.79 44.56
CA MET A 13 11.48 5.67 43.14
C MET A 13 12.46 6.77 42.69
N ALA A 14 12.31 8.00 43.18
CA ALA A 14 13.22 9.09 42.87
C ALA A 14 14.66 8.78 43.31
N VAL A 15 14.84 8.29 44.54
CA VAL A 15 16.17 7.92 45.06
C VAL A 15 16.76 6.74 44.29
N LYS A 16 15.96 5.71 44.01
CA LYS A 16 16.42 4.54 43.25
C LYS A 16 16.96 4.93 41.87
N PHE A 17 16.22 5.77 41.13
CA PHE A 17 16.66 6.21 39.81
C PHE A 17 17.81 7.22 39.85
N ASP A 18 17.97 7.99 40.94
CA ASP A 18 19.12 8.88 41.17
C ASP A 18 20.40 8.05 41.39
N GLU A 19 20.30 6.96 42.19
CA GLU A 19 21.38 6.01 42.42
C GLU A 19 21.77 5.24 41.14
N ASP A 20 20.79 4.89 40.31
CA ASP A 20 20.99 4.23 39.02
C ASP A 20 21.48 5.18 37.89
N ASN A 21 21.83 6.44 38.20
CA ASN A 21 22.24 7.50 37.26
C ASN A 21 21.21 7.82 36.15
N GLN A 22 19.94 7.47 36.33
CA GLN A 22 18.86 7.78 35.40
C GLN A 22 18.30 9.18 35.67
N ASN A 23 19.15 10.19 35.44
CA ASN A 23 18.96 11.57 35.92
C ASN A 23 17.61 12.20 35.54
N GLU A 24 17.05 11.92 34.36
CA GLU A 24 15.75 12.47 33.93
C GLU A 24 14.57 11.83 34.66
N ILE A 25 14.60 10.50 34.83
CA ILE A 25 13.55 9.75 35.51
C ILE A 25 13.57 10.08 37.00
N ALA A 26 14.77 10.14 37.59
CA ALA A 26 14.99 10.59 38.96
C ALA A 26 14.45 12.01 39.19
N SER A 27 14.79 12.97 38.31
CA SER A 27 14.30 14.36 38.40
C SER A 27 12.77 14.42 38.34
N TYR A 28 12.13 13.65 37.47
CA TYR A 28 10.68 13.55 37.39
C TYR A 28 10.04 13.08 38.71
N TYR A 29 10.54 11.99 39.29
CA TYR A 29 9.98 11.45 40.54
C TYR A 29 10.27 12.35 41.75
N TYR A 30 11.41 13.04 41.80
CA TYR A 30 11.65 14.06 42.83
C TYR A 30 10.67 15.23 42.73
N GLN A 31 10.34 15.69 41.51
CA GLN A 31 9.32 16.74 41.31
C GLN A 31 7.92 16.27 41.71
N ALA A 32 7.57 15.02 41.40
CA ALA A 32 6.31 14.41 41.82
C ALA A 32 6.20 14.29 43.35
N ALA A 33 7.25 13.76 44.01
CA ALA A 33 7.30 13.64 45.46
C ALA A 33 7.20 15.00 46.16
N ALA A 34 7.85 16.03 45.63
CA ALA A 34 7.76 17.40 46.14
C ALA A 34 6.34 17.96 46.02
N ARG A 35 5.70 17.77 44.86
CA ARG A 35 4.33 18.24 44.61
C ARG A 35 3.34 17.61 45.59
N PHE A 36 3.40 16.29 45.77
CA PHE A 36 2.54 15.59 46.72
C PHE A 36 2.79 16.02 48.16
N LEU A 37 4.04 16.28 48.56
CA LEU A 37 4.36 16.82 49.88
C LEU A 37 3.78 18.22 50.11
N ILE A 38 3.84 19.11 49.11
CA ILE A 38 3.26 20.46 49.20
C ILE A 38 1.74 20.41 49.31
N GLU A 39 1.10 19.54 48.52
CA GLU A 39 -0.35 19.34 48.53
C GLU A 39 -0.83 18.75 49.86
N THR A 40 -0.08 17.79 50.42
CA THR A 40 -0.31 17.24 51.76
C THR A 40 -0.12 18.30 52.85
N ALA A 41 0.94 19.10 52.77
CA ALA A 41 1.23 20.15 53.74
C ALA A 41 0.20 21.30 53.72
N ASN A 42 -0.43 21.56 52.57
CA ASN A 42 -1.46 22.59 52.42
C ASN A 42 -2.86 22.09 52.81
N SER A 43 -3.10 20.79 52.81
CA SER A 43 -4.39 20.18 53.17
C SER A 43 -4.50 19.80 54.66
N SER A 44 -3.40 19.77 55.41
CA SER A 44 -3.37 19.45 56.84
C SER A 44 -2.97 20.64 57.74
N SER A 45 -3.71 20.89 58.82
CA SER A 45 -3.36 21.84 59.91
C SER A 45 -2.36 21.24 60.93
N ASP A 46 -1.49 20.32 60.49
CA ASP A 46 -0.61 19.53 61.36
C ASP A 46 0.69 20.32 61.65
N GLU A 47 1.26 20.21 62.87
CA GLU A 47 2.50 20.91 63.26
C GLU A 47 3.71 20.57 62.36
N ASN A 48 3.63 19.47 61.61
CA ASN A 48 4.66 18.99 60.67
C ASN A 48 4.59 19.61 59.25
N SER A 49 3.59 20.46 58.95
CA SER A 49 3.43 21.10 57.63
C SER A 49 4.68 21.89 57.21
N GLY A 50 5.38 22.52 58.16
CA GLY A 50 6.64 23.22 57.90
C GLY A 50 7.76 22.29 57.42
N ALA A 51 7.95 21.14 58.10
CA ALA A 51 8.97 20.16 57.76
C ALA A 51 8.71 19.50 56.39
N TRP A 52 7.45 19.30 56.01
CA TRP A 52 7.10 18.74 54.70
C TRP A 52 7.34 19.70 53.54
N LYS A 53 7.09 21.01 53.75
CA LYS A 53 7.43 22.04 52.75
C LYS A 53 8.94 22.17 52.57
N GLU A 54 9.70 22.09 53.65
CA GLU A 54 11.16 22.10 53.58
C GLU A 54 11.69 20.88 52.82
N LYS A 55 11.15 19.69 53.10
CA LYS A 55 11.53 18.46 52.40
C LYS A 55 11.13 18.46 50.91
N ALA A 56 9.98 19.03 50.57
CA ALA A 56 9.59 19.23 49.18
C ALA A 56 10.58 20.15 48.43
N GLN A 57 11.05 21.22 49.09
CA GLN A 57 12.04 22.11 48.50
C GLN A 57 13.38 21.41 48.26
N GLN A 58 13.79 20.50 49.17
CA GLN A 58 14.99 19.68 48.97
C GLN A 58 14.89 18.78 47.74
N TYR A 59 13.72 18.15 47.51
CA TYR A 59 13.49 17.34 46.31
C TYR A 59 13.48 18.17 45.02
N LEU A 60 12.89 19.36 45.02
CA LEU A 60 12.94 20.26 43.86
C LEU A 60 14.37 20.69 43.53
N ASN A 61 15.17 21.05 44.53
CA ASN A 61 16.56 21.44 44.32
C ASN A 61 17.41 20.29 43.76
N ARG A 62 17.19 19.05 44.24
CA ARG A 62 17.88 17.87 43.69
C ARG A 62 17.47 17.59 42.24
N ALA A 63 16.19 17.76 41.91
CA ALA A 63 15.68 17.61 40.55
C ALA A 63 16.29 18.62 39.57
N GLU A 64 16.57 19.85 40.00
CA GLU A 64 17.26 20.87 39.18
C GLU A 64 18.74 20.55 38.99
N GLN A 65 19.44 20.12 40.04
CA GLN A 65 20.85 19.70 39.95
C GLN A 65 21.05 18.54 38.95
N LEU A 66 20.11 17.59 38.91
CA LEU A 66 20.14 16.47 37.97
C LEU A 66 19.92 16.91 36.52
N LYS A 67 19.12 17.95 36.29
CA LYS A 67 18.90 18.54 34.94
C LYS A 67 20.13 19.31 34.45
N ASP A 68 20.80 20.05 35.32
CA ASP A 68 22.00 20.82 34.96
C ASP A 68 23.22 19.92 34.67
N LYS A 69 23.28 18.73 35.28
CA LYS A 69 24.32 17.72 35.01
C LYS A 69 24.29 17.25 33.55
N LYS A 70 23.10 17.07 32.97
CA LYS A 70 22.89 16.69 31.55
C LYS A 70 23.32 17.80 30.57
N ILE A 71 23.07 19.07 30.90
CA ILE A 71 23.42 20.21 30.03
C ILE A 71 24.94 20.40 29.92
N LYS A 72 25.70 19.97 30.94
CA LYS A 72 27.17 19.95 30.92
C LYS A 72 27.72 18.74 30.15
N GLU A 73 27.05 17.60 30.18
CA GLU A 73 27.42 16.39 29.42
C GLU A 73 27.11 16.53 27.91
N SER A 74 26.05 17.27 27.54
CA SER A 74 25.65 17.43 26.12
C SER A 74 26.43 18.48 25.32
N LYS A 75 27.38 19.21 25.94
CA LYS A 75 28.17 20.27 25.29
C LYS A 75 29.55 19.82 24.79
N SER A 76 29.93 18.55 24.96
CA SER A 76 31.25 18.04 24.54
C SER A 76 31.24 17.19 23.26
N GLU A 77 30.14 17.07 22.52
CA GLU A 77 30.13 16.36 21.23
C GLU A 77 29.87 17.31 20.06
N SER A 78 30.95 17.76 19.42
CA SER A 78 30.90 18.13 18.01
C SER A 78 32.26 17.92 17.33
N VAL A 79 32.19 17.25 16.17
CA VAL A 79 33.22 17.00 15.15
C VAL A 79 34.33 16.03 15.55
N LYS A 80 34.14 14.74 15.17
CA LYS A 80 35.15 13.69 15.35
C LYS A 80 36.41 13.98 14.54
N SER A 81 37.56 13.87 15.18
CA SER A 81 38.87 14.12 14.57
C SER A 81 39.27 12.98 13.61
N LYS A 82 40.20 13.26 12.69
CA LYS A 82 40.72 12.25 11.74
C LYS A 82 41.29 11.02 12.47
N ASP A 83 41.92 11.22 13.62
CA ASP A 83 42.53 10.15 14.43
C ASP A 83 41.46 9.24 15.08
N GLU A 84 40.31 9.80 15.47
CA GLU A 84 39.16 9.05 16.00
C GLU A 84 38.48 8.20 14.92
N VAL A 85 38.34 8.75 13.71
CA VAL A 85 37.78 8.02 12.56
C VAL A 85 38.68 6.85 12.14
N LEU A 86 40.01 7.04 12.15
CA LEU A 86 40.97 5.96 11.90
C LEU A 86 40.93 4.90 13.01
N SER A 87 40.77 5.30 14.28
CA SER A 87 40.64 4.38 15.41
C SER A 87 39.36 3.54 15.36
N GLU A 88 38.22 4.13 14.97
CA GLU A 88 36.95 3.41 14.79
C GLU A 88 37.03 2.38 13.66
N LYS A 89 37.69 2.71 12.55
CA LYS A 89 37.93 1.76 11.45
C LYS A 89 38.80 0.57 11.87
N CYS A 90 39.82 0.80 12.71
CA CYS A 90 40.63 -0.30 13.26
C CYS A 90 39.80 -1.21 14.20
N HIS A 91 38.92 -0.63 15.03
CA HIS A 91 38.00 -1.41 15.87
C HIS A 91 37.01 -2.23 15.04
N PHE A 92 36.47 -1.66 13.98
CA PHE A 92 35.51 -2.34 13.12
C PHE A 92 36.10 -3.57 12.43
N LEU A 93 37.30 -3.44 11.84
CA LEU A 93 37.99 -4.57 11.21
C LEU A 93 38.34 -5.67 12.22
N LEU A 94 38.70 -5.30 13.45
CA LEU A 94 38.93 -6.28 14.51
C LEU A 94 37.65 -6.98 14.96
N SER A 95 36.52 -6.27 14.99
CA SER A 95 35.21 -6.86 15.33
C SER A 95 34.81 -7.90 14.29
N GLN A 96 35.06 -7.66 13.00
CA GLN A 96 34.80 -8.67 11.96
C GLN A 96 35.66 -9.93 12.12
N ALA A 97 36.90 -9.78 12.57
CA ALA A 97 37.77 -10.92 12.86
C ALA A 97 37.26 -11.73 14.07
N LEU A 98 36.75 -11.05 15.10
CA LEU A 98 36.13 -11.66 16.28
C LEU A 98 34.83 -12.39 15.93
N ASP A 99 33.96 -11.79 15.13
CA ASP A 99 32.70 -12.41 14.69
C ASP A 99 32.97 -13.70 13.88
N ALA A 100 34.02 -13.70 13.06
CA ALA A 100 34.47 -14.89 12.33
C ALA A 100 35.08 -15.96 13.24
N ASP A 101 35.80 -15.58 14.31
CA ASP A 101 36.32 -16.49 15.34
C ASP A 101 35.18 -17.15 16.12
N GLU A 102 34.20 -16.35 16.59
CA GLU A 102 33.02 -16.83 17.33
C GLU A 102 32.11 -17.73 16.48
N ALA A 103 32.01 -17.46 15.17
CA ALA A 103 31.32 -18.31 14.22
C ALA A 103 32.09 -19.62 13.88
N GLY A 104 33.32 -19.80 14.41
CA GLY A 104 34.12 -21.00 14.24
C GLY A 104 34.85 -21.12 12.90
N LEU A 105 34.92 -20.05 12.10
CA LEU A 105 35.55 -20.02 10.77
C LEU A 105 37.04 -19.70 10.89
N LYS A 106 37.83 -20.66 11.39
CA LYS A 106 39.23 -20.45 11.81
C LYS A 106 40.16 -19.82 10.76
N ASP A 107 40.14 -20.31 9.52
CA ASP A 107 41.05 -19.80 8.47
C ASP A 107 40.72 -18.35 8.09
N THR A 108 39.43 -18.03 7.98
CA THR A 108 38.92 -16.69 7.70
C THR A 108 39.20 -15.74 8.87
N ALA A 109 38.97 -16.18 10.11
CA ALA A 109 39.24 -15.40 11.31
C ALA A 109 40.72 -15.03 11.42
N VAL A 110 41.62 -15.99 11.17
CA VAL A 110 43.06 -15.74 11.19
C VAL A 110 43.49 -14.77 10.08
N GLN A 111 42.91 -14.87 8.88
CA GLN A 111 43.19 -13.91 7.82
C GLN A 111 42.74 -12.49 8.21
N LEU A 112 41.53 -12.34 8.72
CA LEU A 112 40.97 -11.05 9.13
C LEU A 112 41.72 -10.44 10.33
N TYR A 113 42.17 -11.26 11.28
CA TYR A 113 43.04 -10.79 12.35
C TYR A 113 44.37 -10.25 11.81
N MET A 114 45.01 -10.93 10.86
CA MET A 114 46.25 -10.45 10.25
C MET A 114 46.06 -9.13 9.50
N GLU A 115 44.97 -9.00 8.73
CA GLU A 115 44.61 -7.76 8.03
C GLU A 115 44.34 -6.60 9.00
N SER A 116 43.62 -6.87 10.09
CA SER A 116 43.34 -5.88 11.15
C SER A 116 44.61 -5.40 11.87
N ILE A 117 45.55 -6.32 12.14
CA ILE A 117 46.86 -5.99 12.73
C ILE A 117 47.70 -5.14 11.79
N GLU A 118 47.79 -5.52 10.51
CA GLU A 118 48.54 -4.77 9.51
C GLU A 118 47.99 -3.34 9.35
N PHE A 119 46.66 -3.22 9.26
CA PHE A 119 46.00 -1.92 9.19
C PHE A 119 46.25 -1.08 10.45
N SER A 120 46.17 -1.68 11.65
CA SER A 120 46.42 -1.01 12.92
C SER A 120 47.87 -0.52 13.06
N LEU A 121 48.84 -1.29 12.57
CA LEU A 121 50.27 -0.91 12.57
C LEU A 121 50.57 0.22 11.58
N ASN A 122 49.89 0.26 10.43
CA ASN A 122 50.01 1.36 9.47
C ASN A 122 49.30 2.62 9.97
N ALA A 123 48.08 2.50 10.51
CA ALA A 123 47.34 3.62 11.11
C ALA A 123 48.09 4.27 12.27
N LYS A 124 48.82 3.48 13.08
CA LYS A 124 49.68 4.00 14.15
C LYS A 124 50.77 4.95 13.65
N LYS A 125 51.27 4.80 12.42
CA LYS A 125 52.27 5.72 11.84
C LYS A 125 51.67 7.06 11.43
N GLU A 126 50.36 7.12 11.20
CA GLU A 126 49.64 8.33 10.76
C GLU A 126 48.96 9.09 11.89
N ILE A 127 48.52 8.39 12.95
CA ILE A 127 47.85 8.98 14.10
C ILE A 127 48.85 9.79 14.92
N SER A 128 48.48 11.01 15.30
CA SER A 128 49.36 11.91 16.07
C SER A 128 49.12 11.78 17.58
N ASP A 129 47.93 11.32 17.99
CA ASP A 129 47.57 11.14 19.40
C ASP A 129 48.24 9.89 20.02
N GLY A 130 49.12 10.12 21.00
CA GLY A 130 49.86 9.08 21.69
C GLY A 130 49.00 8.09 22.51
N GLN A 131 47.84 8.51 23.03
CA GLN A 131 46.93 7.61 23.75
C GLN A 131 46.19 6.68 22.79
N ILE A 132 45.77 7.19 21.63
CA ILE A 132 45.13 6.37 20.59
C ILE A 132 46.14 5.38 19.99
N GLN A 133 47.39 5.82 19.74
CA GLN A 133 48.46 4.93 19.32
C GLN A 133 48.72 3.80 20.34
N GLN A 134 48.68 4.09 21.63
CA GLN A 134 48.89 3.09 22.68
C GLN A 134 47.73 2.10 22.78
N LYS A 135 46.48 2.57 22.65
CA LYS A 135 45.29 1.70 22.56
C LYS A 135 45.36 0.77 21.35
N LEU A 136 45.64 1.31 20.16
CA LEU A 136 45.77 0.51 18.94
C LEU A 136 46.91 -0.51 19.02
N SER A 137 48.01 -0.18 19.72
CA SER A 137 49.11 -1.13 19.95
C SER A 137 48.69 -2.30 20.84
N ASN A 138 47.89 -2.03 21.87
CA ASN A 138 47.37 -3.09 22.75
C ASN A 138 46.36 -3.98 22.03
N LEU A 139 45.48 -3.38 21.22
CA LEU A 139 44.51 -4.11 20.40
C LEU A 139 45.18 -4.97 19.33
N ALA A 140 46.18 -4.44 18.60
CA ALA A 140 46.94 -5.21 17.63
C ALA A 140 47.70 -6.37 18.29
N LYS A 141 48.17 -6.20 19.53
CA LYS A 141 48.83 -7.26 20.30
C LYS A 141 47.84 -8.37 20.71
N GLN A 142 46.66 -8.00 21.20
CA GLN A 142 45.60 -8.96 21.54
C GLN A 142 45.10 -9.73 20.32
N ALA A 143 44.95 -9.04 19.19
CA ALA A 143 44.61 -9.64 17.91
C ALA A 143 45.68 -10.66 17.44
N LEU A 144 46.96 -10.33 17.64
CA LEU A 144 48.07 -11.21 17.29
C LEU A 144 48.10 -12.45 18.18
N ASP A 145 48.00 -12.28 19.50
CA ASP A 145 47.97 -13.38 20.46
C ASP A 145 46.82 -14.36 20.14
N ARG A 146 45.65 -13.84 19.74
CA ARG A 146 44.49 -14.65 19.36
C ARG A 146 44.67 -15.35 18.01
N ALA A 147 45.27 -14.68 17.03
CA ALA A 147 45.59 -15.29 15.74
C ALA A 147 46.65 -16.40 15.86
N GLU A 148 47.63 -16.26 16.76
CA GLU A 148 48.63 -17.28 17.07
C GLU A 148 48.02 -18.49 17.79
N GLU A 149 47.08 -18.26 18.71
CA GLU A 149 46.33 -19.31 19.39
C GLU A 149 45.46 -20.13 18.42
N LEU A 150 44.76 -19.46 17.49
CA LEU A 150 43.98 -20.12 16.44
C LEU A 150 44.85 -20.91 15.44
N LYS A 151 46.11 -20.48 15.24
CA LYS A 151 47.13 -21.21 14.47
C LYS A 151 47.84 -22.31 15.27
N GLY A 152 47.53 -22.47 16.56
CA GLY A 152 48.07 -23.54 17.42
C GLY A 152 49.50 -23.30 17.95
N ILE A 153 49.96 -22.05 17.98
CA ILE A 153 51.27 -21.67 18.52
C ILE A 153 51.02 -21.02 19.90
N SER A 154 50.96 -21.80 21.00
CA SER A 154 50.85 -21.24 22.35
C SER A 154 52.11 -21.54 23.18
N SER A 155 52.69 -20.47 23.74
CA SER A 155 53.79 -20.53 24.71
C SER A 155 53.25 -20.64 26.13
N SER A 156 53.67 -21.69 26.83
CA SER A 156 53.35 -22.10 28.20
C SER A 156 53.51 -21.04 29.31
N ARG A 157 52.53 -20.95 30.24
CA ARG A 157 52.78 -20.79 31.70
C ARG A 157 51.55 -21.01 32.62
N GLN A 158 51.62 -22.13 33.38
CA GLN A 158 51.26 -22.34 34.81
C GLN A 158 49.82 -22.62 35.32
N ASN A 159 49.53 -23.92 35.50
CA ASN A 159 48.99 -24.71 36.65
C ASN A 159 48.30 -24.03 37.88
N LEU A 160 47.16 -24.57 38.37
CA LEU A 160 47.05 -25.63 39.42
C LEU A 160 45.57 -25.92 39.86
N ALA A 161 45.19 -27.23 39.88
CA ALA A 161 44.28 -28.01 40.78
C ALA A 161 42.86 -27.45 41.17
N THR A 162 41.73 -28.17 41.32
CA THR A 162 41.38 -29.57 41.71
C THR A 162 39.84 -29.73 41.49
N VAL A 163 39.33 -30.69 40.68
CA VAL A 163 38.71 -32.02 40.99
C VAL A 163 37.28 -32.04 41.63
N SER A 164 36.32 -32.61 40.84
CA SER A 164 35.10 -33.45 41.09
C SER A 164 33.97 -32.97 42.05
N GLU A 165 32.68 -33.37 41.96
CA GLU A 165 31.92 -34.59 41.54
C GLU A 165 30.44 -34.17 41.36
N GLU A 166 29.72 -34.55 40.28
CA GLU A 166 28.61 -35.57 40.20
C GLU A 166 27.59 -35.62 41.37
N ALA A 167 26.28 -35.87 41.24
CA ALA A 167 25.32 -36.06 40.15
C ALA A 167 23.90 -36.16 40.76
N SER A 168 22.85 -36.00 39.92
CA SER A 168 21.51 -36.65 39.96
C SER A 168 20.61 -36.48 41.21
N GLY A 169 19.29 -36.26 41.16
CA GLY A 169 18.31 -36.28 40.08
C GLY A 169 16.89 -36.41 40.67
N THR A 170 15.90 -36.16 39.80
CA THR A 170 14.49 -36.58 39.83
C THR A 170 13.46 -35.84 40.71
N ALA A 171 12.32 -35.63 40.07
CA ALA A 171 11.17 -34.81 40.42
C ALA A 171 10.00 -35.67 40.92
N ASP A 172 9.00 -35.06 41.57
CA ASP A 172 7.61 -35.40 41.28
C ASP A 172 6.59 -34.35 41.78
N TRP A 173 5.47 -34.32 41.05
CA TRP A 173 4.33 -33.40 41.08
C TRP A 173 3.29 -33.68 42.18
N VAL A 174 2.36 -32.73 42.46
CA VAL A 174 0.88 -32.88 42.34
C VAL A 174 0.06 -31.73 42.99
N ARG A 175 -0.91 -31.20 42.20
CA ARG A 175 -2.29 -30.63 42.39
C ARG A 175 -2.81 -30.28 43.81
N GLY A 176 -3.76 -29.37 44.06
CA GLY A 176 -4.71 -28.57 43.26
C GLY A 176 -5.95 -28.11 44.09
N ASN A 177 -6.89 -27.39 43.44
CA ASN A 177 -8.29 -27.01 43.79
C ASN A 177 -8.59 -25.77 44.70
N THR A 178 -9.75 -25.07 44.70
CA THR A 178 -10.80 -24.53 43.77
C THR A 178 -11.82 -23.72 44.66
N PHE A 179 -12.74 -22.92 44.06
CA PHE A 179 -14.06 -22.37 44.56
C PHE A 179 -14.11 -20.85 44.91
N GLN A 180 -15.15 -20.02 44.66
CA GLN A 180 -16.50 -20.06 44.03
C GLN A 180 -17.03 -18.60 43.81
N GLU A 181 -17.96 -18.40 42.87
CA GLU A 181 -18.58 -17.13 42.41
C GLU A 181 -19.95 -16.81 43.08
N SER A 182 -20.43 -15.55 42.99
CA SER A 182 -21.85 -15.16 43.14
C SER A 182 -22.24 -13.92 42.28
N SER A 183 -23.54 -13.76 41.98
CA SER A 183 -24.18 -13.16 40.78
C SER A 183 -24.96 -11.84 40.96
N VAL A 184 -25.09 -10.96 39.93
CA VAL A 184 -26.28 -10.10 39.61
C VAL A 184 -26.36 -9.71 38.08
N LYS A 185 -27.59 -9.62 37.50
CA LYS A 185 -28.00 -9.33 36.08
C LYS A 185 -28.43 -7.84 35.83
N PRO A 186 -28.97 -7.40 34.66
CA PRO A 186 -28.47 -7.41 33.26
C PRO A 186 -28.64 -6.05 32.49
N LYS A 187 -27.88 -5.78 31.40
CA LYS A 187 -28.41 -5.17 30.13
C LYS A 187 -27.38 -4.92 29.00
N ALA A 188 -27.93 -4.99 27.77
CA ALA A 188 -27.49 -4.53 26.43
C ALA A 188 -26.55 -5.41 25.59
N THR A 189 -27.13 -6.13 24.62
CA THR A 189 -26.46 -6.91 23.57
C THR A 189 -26.19 -6.06 22.32
N LEU A 190 -24.91 -5.99 21.91
CA LEU A 190 -24.46 -5.55 20.58
C LEU A 190 -24.33 -6.76 19.64
N HIS A 191 -25.01 -6.70 18.49
CA HIS A 191 -24.93 -7.71 17.43
C HIS A 191 -23.52 -7.72 16.78
N ARG A 192 -22.79 -8.84 16.88
CA ARG A 192 -21.68 -9.18 15.96
C ARG A 192 -22.28 -9.73 14.66
N GLY A 193 -22.08 -9.03 13.55
CA GLY A 193 -22.47 -9.49 12.22
C GLY A 193 -21.67 -10.72 11.81
N SER A 194 -22.38 -11.82 11.54
CA SER A 194 -21.85 -13.07 10.98
C SER A 194 -21.47 -12.91 9.50
N SER A 195 -20.26 -13.31 9.14
CA SER A 195 -19.81 -13.51 7.76
C SER A 195 -20.59 -14.66 7.10
N GLN A 196 -21.31 -14.40 6.00
CA GLN A 196 -22.24 -15.35 5.36
C GLN A 196 -21.62 -16.58 4.67
N HIS A 197 -20.32 -16.84 4.80
CA HIS A 197 -19.69 -18.05 4.23
C HIS A 197 -18.99 -18.96 5.23
N LEU A 198 -19.21 -18.76 6.53
CA LEU A 198 -18.95 -19.80 7.53
C LEU A 198 -20.31 -20.26 8.06
N LYS A 199 -20.80 -21.41 7.58
CA LYS A 199 -21.86 -22.13 8.28
C LYS A 199 -21.28 -22.63 9.60
N VAL A 200 -21.35 -21.81 10.63
CA VAL A 200 -21.15 -22.25 12.01
C VAL A 200 -22.42 -23.02 12.37
N SER A 201 -22.31 -24.33 12.55
CA SER A 201 -23.38 -25.14 13.10
C SER A 201 -23.54 -24.82 14.59
N GLY A 202 -24.47 -23.93 14.94
CA GLY A 202 -24.79 -23.56 16.33
C GLY A 202 -25.80 -22.41 16.37
N ARG A 203 -26.64 -22.36 17.42
CA ARG A 203 -27.60 -21.25 17.62
C ARG A 203 -26.85 -19.95 17.95
N ASP A 204 -27.46 -18.79 17.65
CA ASP A 204 -26.94 -17.43 17.95
C ASP A 204 -26.67 -17.16 19.44
N THR A 205 -27.07 -18.08 20.31
CA THR A 205 -26.80 -18.06 21.74
C THR A 205 -26.33 -19.45 22.15
N TYR A 206 -25.15 -19.50 22.76
CA TYR A 206 -24.63 -20.73 23.36
C TYR A 206 -25.61 -21.23 24.41
N THR A 207 -25.94 -22.52 24.36
CA THR A 207 -26.64 -23.24 25.42
C THR A 207 -25.83 -23.22 26.71
N GLU A 208 -26.47 -23.48 27.85
CA GLU A 208 -25.76 -23.49 29.13
C GLU A 208 -24.71 -24.61 29.17
N GLU A 209 -24.96 -25.76 28.52
CA GLU A 209 -23.94 -26.79 28.35
C GLU A 209 -22.76 -26.32 27.48
N GLU A 210 -23.00 -25.62 26.36
CA GLU A 210 -21.93 -25.08 25.49
C GLU A 210 -21.11 -23.99 26.20
N LYS A 211 -21.75 -23.13 27.00
CA LYS A 211 -21.05 -22.15 27.84
C LYS A 211 -20.18 -22.84 28.89
N LEU A 212 -20.66 -23.92 29.50
CA LEU A 212 -19.88 -24.72 30.46
C LEU A 212 -18.68 -25.38 29.79
N VAL A 213 -18.83 -25.88 28.56
CA VAL A 213 -17.73 -26.44 27.77
C VAL A 213 -16.69 -25.35 27.44
N LEU A 214 -17.12 -24.19 26.95
CA LEU A 214 -16.24 -23.06 26.66
C LEU A 214 -15.53 -22.54 27.91
N LEU A 215 -16.24 -22.41 29.03
CA LEU A 215 -15.68 -22.03 30.34
C LEU A 215 -14.61 -23.02 30.82
N THR A 216 -14.70 -24.29 30.42
CA THR A 216 -13.71 -25.31 30.81
C THR A 216 -12.35 -25.05 30.16
N THR A 217 -12.32 -24.54 28.94
CA THR A 217 -11.08 -24.27 28.18
C THR A 217 -10.64 -22.81 28.18
N SER A 218 -11.51 -21.89 28.57
CA SER A 218 -11.29 -20.44 28.54
C SER A 218 -10.86 -19.88 29.90
N LYS A 219 -9.99 -20.59 30.61
CA LYS A 219 -9.41 -20.11 31.87
C LYS A 219 -7.94 -19.82 31.71
N ILE A 220 -7.54 -18.59 32.02
CA ILE A 220 -6.13 -18.21 32.13
C ILE A 220 -5.90 -17.86 33.60
N ASN A 221 -4.98 -18.56 34.25
CA ASN A 221 -4.68 -18.40 35.68
C ASN A 221 -5.91 -18.51 36.60
N ASN A 222 -6.80 -19.47 36.30
CA ASN A 222 -8.10 -19.67 36.98
C ASN A 222 -9.11 -18.51 36.83
N LEU A 223 -8.78 -17.46 36.08
CA LEU A 223 -9.71 -16.40 35.71
C LEU A 223 -10.44 -16.80 34.42
N ASN A 224 -11.74 -16.57 34.41
CA ASN A 224 -12.58 -16.87 33.25
C ASN A 224 -12.33 -15.78 32.19
N PHE A 225 -12.02 -16.18 30.96
CA PHE A 225 -11.88 -15.30 29.81
C PHE A 225 -12.77 -15.81 28.69
N VAL A 226 -14.08 -15.67 28.89
CA VAL A 226 -15.09 -16.14 27.94
C VAL A 226 -15.48 -15.01 26.98
N PRO A 227 -15.68 -15.29 25.68
CA PRO A 227 -15.89 -14.27 24.64
C PRO A 227 -17.26 -13.54 24.70
N PHE A 228 -17.96 -13.64 25.82
CA PHE A 228 -19.31 -13.13 26.06
C PHE A 228 -19.43 -12.44 27.43
N MET A 229 -18.32 -11.96 28.00
CA MET A 229 -18.38 -11.17 29.23
C MET A 229 -19.03 -9.81 28.96
N ASN A 230 -20.00 -9.43 29.79
CA ASN A 230 -20.69 -8.14 29.65
C ASN A 230 -19.76 -6.94 29.87
N VAL A 231 -18.62 -7.12 30.54
CA VAL A 231 -17.64 -6.05 30.80
C VAL A 231 -16.90 -5.62 29.54
N ASP A 232 -16.54 -6.56 28.66
CA ASP A 232 -15.81 -6.29 27.42
C ASP A 232 -16.61 -5.40 26.45
N LEU A 233 -17.95 -5.42 26.54
CA LEU A 233 -18.83 -4.60 25.71
C LEU A 233 -18.92 -3.14 26.20
N ALA A 234 -18.52 -2.86 27.44
CA ALA A 234 -18.59 -1.55 28.07
C ALA A 234 -17.22 -0.84 28.17
N GLU A 235 -16.13 -1.57 27.93
CA GLU A 235 -14.78 -1.06 28.10
C GLU A 235 -14.32 -0.25 26.87
N LYS A 236 -13.94 1.02 27.09
CA LYS A 236 -13.42 1.90 26.03
C LYS A 236 -11.89 1.82 26.03
N PHE A 237 -11.32 1.26 24.97
CA PHE A 237 -9.87 1.23 24.74
C PHE A 237 -9.34 2.59 24.29
N GLN A 238 -9.41 3.60 25.17
CA GLN A 238 -8.70 4.86 24.98
C GLN A 238 -8.53 5.56 26.33
N TYR A 239 -7.35 5.40 26.93
CA TYR A 239 -6.95 6.16 28.11
C TYR A 239 -5.61 6.84 27.87
N ALA A 240 -5.42 8.01 28.48
CA ALA A 240 -4.17 8.78 28.44
C ALA A 240 -3.05 8.17 29.32
N ILE A 241 -3.34 7.06 30.01
CA ILE A 241 -2.45 6.35 30.92
C ILE A 241 -2.38 4.89 30.44
N PRO A 242 -1.21 4.22 30.47
CA PRO A 242 -1.10 2.81 30.12
C PRO A 242 -2.11 1.95 30.88
N PHE A 243 -2.86 1.11 30.15
CA PHE A 243 -3.76 0.14 30.77
C PHE A 243 -2.93 -0.78 31.67
N THR A 244 -3.31 -0.85 32.94
CA THR A 244 -2.71 -1.73 33.93
C THR A 244 -3.79 -2.71 34.34
N ASP A 245 -3.54 -4.01 34.11
CA ASP A 245 -4.48 -5.06 34.47
C ASP A 245 -4.70 -5.03 36.00
N LYS A 246 -5.96 -4.86 36.40
CA LYS A 246 -6.35 -4.71 37.81
C LYS A 246 -6.17 -6.02 38.59
N GLU A 247 -6.18 -7.15 37.89
CA GLU A 247 -5.99 -8.48 38.47
C GLU A 247 -4.53 -8.94 38.43
N GLY A 248 -3.61 -8.07 37.99
CA GLY A 248 -2.17 -8.30 37.97
C GLY A 248 -1.64 -8.84 36.64
N PRO A 249 -0.34 -9.15 36.54
CA PRO A 249 0.29 -9.54 35.28
C PRO A 249 -0.21 -10.91 34.79
N LEU A 250 -0.65 -10.98 33.53
CA LEU A 250 -0.98 -12.23 32.84
C LEU A 250 0.24 -13.17 32.82
N ILE A 251 0.18 -14.22 33.63
CA ILE A 251 1.22 -15.24 33.69
C ILE A 251 1.17 -16.09 32.41
N LEU A 252 2.33 -16.26 31.79
CA LEU A 252 2.49 -17.11 30.61
C LEU A 252 2.18 -18.58 30.90
N SER A 253 1.59 -19.27 29.93
CA SER A 253 1.38 -20.72 30.02
C SER A 253 2.72 -21.47 30.12
N PRO A 254 2.77 -22.72 30.63
CA PRO A 254 4.02 -23.49 30.72
C PRO A 254 4.74 -23.70 29.38
N LYS A 255 4.00 -23.79 28.27
CA LYS A 255 4.59 -23.81 26.92
C LYS A 255 5.23 -22.46 26.57
N GLN A 256 4.53 -21.35 26.84
CA GLN A 256 5.08 -20.02 26.60
C GLN A 256 6.28 -19.72 27.50
N LYS A 257 6.24 -20.05 28.80
CA LYS A 257 7.36 -19.83 29.75
C LYS A 257 8.65 -20.51 29.33
N ARG A 258 8.56 -21.67 28.69
CA ARG A 258 9.75 -22.42 28.25
C ARG A 258 10.50 -21.71 27.12
N ASP A 259 9.76 -20.98 26.28
CA ASP A 259 10.27 -20.31 25.09
C ASP A 259 10.26 -18.77 25.24
N PHE A 260 9.90 -18.27 26.42
CA PHE A 260 9.74 -16.84 26.70
C PHE A 260 10.96 -16.27 27.41
N VAL A 261 11.50 -15.20 26.82
CA VAL A 261 12.69 -14.51 27.32
C VAL A 261 12.30 -13.25 28.10
N ALA A 262 11.53 -12.34 27.48
CA ALA A 262 10.98 -11.14 28.12
C ALA A 262 9.83 -10.54 27.29
N TRP A 263 9.02 -9.68 27.92
CA TRP A 263 8.14 -8.77 27.19
C TRP A 263 8.94 -7.51 26.86
N VAL A 264 9.20 -7.27 25.59
CA VAL A 264 9.94 -6.11 25.10
C VAL A 264 9.06 -5.30 24.16
N ARG A 265 9.12 -3.97 24.24
CA ARG A 265 8.57 -3.11 23.20
C ARG A 265 9.38 -3.32 21.90
N PRO A 266 8.80 -3.15 20.71
CA PRO A 266 9.55 -3.31 19.45
C PRO A 266 10.86 -2.51 19.39
N SER A 267 10.89 -1.33 20.02
CA SER A 267 12.06 -0.45 20.17
C SER A 267 13.14 -0.97 21.13
N GLU A 268 12.81 -1.91 22.01
CA GLU A 268 13.72 -2.53 22.98
C GLU A 268 14.31 -3.85 22.44
N PHE A 269 13.67 -4.43 21.41
CA PHE A 269 14.21 -5.54 20.62
C PHE A 269 15.11 -5.04 19.47
N CYS A 270 14.79 -3.87 18.90
CA CYS A 270 15.54 -3.24 17.81
C CYS A 270 15.51 -1.72 17.98
N SER A 271 16.68 -1.07 17.98
CA SER A 271 16.82 0.38 18.19
C SER A 271 16.14 1.23 17.11
N GLU A 272 15.85 0.66 15.94
CA GLU A 272 15.05 1.28 14.86
C GLU A 272 14.14 0.23 14.21
N PRO A 273 12.87 0.06 14.63
CA PRO A 273 12.01 -0.99 14.10
C PRO A 273 11.68 -0.80 12.61
N LYS A 274 12.52 -1.47 11.83
CA LYS A 274 12.40 -2.08 10.51
C LYS A 274 11.01 -2.69 10.10
N MET A 275 9.92 -1.97 9.75
CA MET A 275 8.69 -2.57 9.13
C MET A 275 8.93 -3.46 7.89
N VAL A 276 10.20 -3.73 7.46
CA VAL A 276 10.81 -5.01 7.00
C VAL A 276 12.25 -4.88 6.50
N ASP A 277 12.98 -5.99 6.67
CA ASP A 277 14.19 -6.39 5.94
C ASP A 277 14.12 -7.91 5.58
N GLY A 278 14.36 -8.33 4.33
CA GLY A 278 14.27 -9.75 3.88
C GLY A 278 12.92 -10.18 3.29
N GLU A 279 12.41 -11.39 3.63
CA GLU A 279 11.14 -11.99 3.11
C GLU A 279 9.84 -11.41 3.72
N THR A 280 9.84 -10.15 4.14
CA THR A 280 8.59 -9.44 4.46
C THR A 280 8.59 -8.09 3.68
N VAL A 281 7.70 -7.10 3.92
CA VAL A 281 7.48 -5.83 3.16
C VAL A 281 8.34 -4.57 3.50
N ASP A 282 9.39 -4.24 2.73
CA ASP A 282 10.24 -3.04 2.97
C ASP A 282 9.48 -1.70 2.82
N TYR A 283 9.05 -1.14 3.95
CA TYR A 283 8.45 0.19 4.13
C TYR A 283 9.38 1.41 3.93
N PHE A 284 10.70 1.26 3.77
CA PHE A 284 11.54 2.37 3.30
C PHE A 284 11.32 2.66 1.81
N SER A 285 10.75 1.69 1.07
CA SER A 285 10.53 1.77 -0.38
C SER A 285 9.11 2.22 -0.77
N ILE A 286 8.20 2.42 0.18
CA ILE A 286 6.79 2.69 -0.12
C ILE A 286 6.43 4.16 0.09
N LYS A 287 6.05 4.81 -1.02
CA LYS A 287 5.80 6.27 -1.07
C LYS A 287 4.30 6.63 -1.12
N GLN A 288 3.39 5.64 -1.16
CA GLN A 288 1.96 5.87 -1.37
C GLN A 288 1.09 4.99 -0.46
N THR A 289 0.44 5.62 0.50
CA THR A 289 -0.41 4.98 1.52
C THR A 289 -1.53 4.08 0.97
N ASN A 290 -2.03 4.31 -0.25
CA ASN A 290 -3.09 3.46 -0.79
C ASN A 290 -2.60 2.06 -1.19
N ILE A 291 -1.34 1.93 -1.65
CA ILE A 291 -0.74 0.64 -2.01
C ILE A 291 -0.53 -0.19 -0.73
N ASP A 292 -0.03 0.45 0.33
CA ASP A 292 0.19 -0.18 1.64
C ASP A 292 -1.09 -0.74 2.23
N LEU A 293 -2.11 0.10 2.31
CA LEU A 293 -3.39 -0.29 2.87
C LEU A 293 -4.04 -1.41 2.04
N HIS A 294 -3.92 -1.39 0.72
CA HIS A 294 -4.38 -2.50 -0.12
C HIS A 294 -3.64 -3.79 0.20
N ALA A 295 -2.31 -3.75 0.31
CA ALA A 295 -1.50 -4.91 0.63
C ALA A 295 -1.84 -5.50 2.02
N LEU A 296 -2.10 -4.65 3.02
CA LEU A 296 -2.40 -5.07 4.39
C LEU A 296 -3.83 -5.58 4.58
N THR A 297 -4.80 -5.02 3.85
CA THR A 297 -6.23 -5.26 4.11
C THR A 297 -6.96 -6.00 2.99
N GLY A 298 -6.40 -6.01 1.78
CA GLY A 298 -7.09 -6.45 0.57
C GLY A 298 -8.22 -5.51 0.12
N TRP A 299 -8.37 -4.33 0.74
CA TRP A 299 -9.43 -3.37 0.41
C TRP A 299 -9.16 -2.65 -0.91
N ILE A 300 -10.19 -2.12 -1.55
CA ILE A 300 -10.09 -1.61 -2.92
C ILE A 300 -9.42 -0.23 -2.91
N PRO A 301 -8.22 -0.07 -3.50
CA PRO A 301 -7.51 1.21 -3.45
C PRO A 301 -8.07 2.19 -4.47
N GLU A 302 -8.26 3.43 -4.04
CA GLU A 302 -8.64 4.57 -4.86
C GLU A 302 -7.71 5.75 -4.60
N ARG A 303 -7.29 6.41 -5.67
CA ARG A 303 -6.58 7.68 -5.63
C ARG A 303 -7.49 8.78 -6.16
N LEU A 304 -7.85 9.74 -5.32
CA LEU A 304 -8.68 10.88 -5.67
C LEU A 304 -7.86 12.17 -5.57
N ALA A 305 -7.45 12.71 -6.70
CA ALA A 305 -6.75 13.99 -6.74
C ALA A 305 -7.71 15.12 -6.35
N ILE A 306 -7.23 16.06 -5.54
CA ILE A 306 -7.95 17.26 -5.12
C ILE A 306 -7.70 18.31 -6.20
N ARG A 307 -8.70 18.54 -7.06
CA ARG A 307 -8.56 19.45 -8.21
C ARG A 307 -9.67 20.49 -8.20
N THR A 308 -9.60 21.42 -7.26
CA THR A 308 -10.63 22.45 -7.03
C THR A 308 -10.91 23.37 -8.23
N LYS A 309 -10.05 23.36 -9.26
CA LYS A 309 -10.20 24.14 -10.49
C LYS A 309 -10.81 23.34 -11.65
N ASP A 310 -10.90 22.02 -11.54
CA ASP A 310 -11.44 21.18 -12.60
C ASP A 310 -12.97 21.09 -12.44
N ASP A 311 -13.72 21.28 -13.55
CA ASP A 311 -15.19 21.31 -13.54
C ASP A 311 -15.84 19.99 -13.06
N ASP A 312 -15.10 18.88 -13.11
CA ASP A 312 -15.55 17.55 -12.70
C ASP A 312 -15.26 17.23 -11.22
N PHE A 313 -14.52 18.09 -10.51
CA PHE A 313 -14.24 17.90 -9.09
C PHE A 313 -15.37 18.48 -8.21
N ASN A 314 -16.15 17.59 -7.59
CA ASN A 314 -17.22 17.98 -6.67
C ASN A 314 -16.77 17.84 -5.20
N ALA A 315 -16.30 18.95 -4.61
CA ALA A 315 -15.82 19.00 -3.24
C ALA A 315 -16.87 18.56 -2.20
N ASP A 316 -18.15 18.92 -2.39
CA ASP A 316 -19.21 18.59 -1.45
C ASP A 316 -19.51 17.10 -1.45
N SER A 317 -19.60 16.49 -2.64
CA SER A 317 -19.80 15.06 -2.81
C SER A 317 -18.66 14.26 -2.18
N VAL A 318 -17.41 14.71 -2.34
CA VAL A 318 -16.24 14.10 -1.69
C VAL A 318 -16.35 14.15 -0.18
N PHE A 319 -16.67 15.32 0.39
CA PHE A 319 -16.82 15.45 1.85
C PHE A 319 -17.94 14.56 2.39
N GLU A 320 -19.12 14.58 1.78
CA GLU A 320 -20.25 13.77 2.23
C GLU A 320 -19.96 12.27 2.09
N ASN A 321 -19.22 11.86 1.06
CA ASN A 321 -18.76 10.48 0.92
C ASN A 321 -17.79 10.08 2.04
N LEU A 322 -16.76 10.90 2.31
CA LEU A 322 -15.83 10.68 3.43
C LEU A 322 -16.56 10.61 4.77
N PHE A 323 -17.42 11.60 5.05
CA PHE A 323 -18.21 11.67 6.28
C PHE A 323 -19.06 10.42 6.48
N THR A 324 -19.85 10.03 5.48
CA THR A 324 -20.78 8.92 5.63
C THR A 324 -20.10 7.56 5.66
N ARG A 325 -19.05 7.35 4.85
CA ARG A 325 -18.40 6.04 4.69
C ARG A 325 -17.38 5.75 5.76
N LEU A 326 -16.64 6.76 6.24
CA LEU A 326 -15.71 6.58 7.34
C LEU A 326 -16.45 6.14 8.61
N HIS A 327 -17.56 6.79 8.95
CA HIS A 327 -18.38 6.44 10.12
C HIS A 327 -19.04 5.06 10.04
N LYS A 328 -19.30 4.56 8.83
CA LYS A 328 -19.80 3.20 8.63
C LYS A 328 -18.71 2.14 8.73
N GLY A 329 -17.43 2.55 8.78
CA GLY A 329 -16.29 1.63 8.66
C GLY A 329 -16.15 1.04 7.26
N ASP A 330 -16.68 1.72 6.24
CA ASP A 330 -16.67 1.26 4.84
C ASP A 330 -15.40 1.68 4.09
N VAL A 331 -14.60 2.59 4.65
CA VAL A 331 -13.42 3.15 3.99
C VAL A 331 -12.34 3.52 5.00
N LEU A 332 -11.09 3.23 4.66
CA LEU A 332 -9.90 3.76 5.32
C LEU A 332 -9.35 4.90 4.47
N VAL A 333 -8.98 6.01 5.11
CA VAL A 333 -8.62 7.25 4.40
C VAL A 333 -7.32 7.82 4.92
N THR A 334 -6.43 8.16 3.99
CA THR A 334 -5.31 9.07 4.23
C THR A 334 -5.37 10.23 3.24
N VAL A 335 -4.71 11.32 3.58
CA VAL A 335 -4.62 12.52 2.75
C VAL A 335 -3.17 12.98 2.70
N ALA A 336 -2.69 13.40 1.53
CA ALA A 336 -1.29 13.78 1.36
C ALA A 336 -1.13 15.19 0.79
N THR A 337 -0.13 15.90 1.31
CA THR A 337 0.29 17.22 0.85
C THR A 337 1.09 17.10 -0.45
N GLY A 338 1.02 18.15 -1.26
CA GLY A 338 1.92 18.34 -2.40
C GLY A 338 3.26 18.93 -1.99
N ASP A 339 3.95 19.51 -2.97
CA ASP A 339 5.13 20.33 -2.72
C ASP A 339 4.72 21.65 -2.01
N LEU A 340 5.09 21.78 -0.74
CA LEU A 340 4.95 23.02 0.03
C LEU A 340 6.28 23.75 0.08
N SER A 341 6.25 25.08 -0.01
CA SER A 341 7.46 25.89 0.20
C SER A 341 7.89 25.87 1.67
N PRO A 342 9.19 26.04 2.00
CA PRO A 342 9.65 26.05 3.40
C PRO A 342 8.92 27.05 4.29
N GLY A 343 8.56 28.22 3.74
CA GLY A 343 7.78 29.23 4.47
C GLY A 343 6.32 28.82 4.69
N GLU A 344 5.73 28.02 3.80
CA GLU A 344 4.41 27.43 4.01
C GLU A 344 4.43 26.32 5.05
N GLU A 345 5.44 25.45 5.02
CA GLU A 345 5.63 24.41 6.04
C GLU A 345 5.75 25.03 7.43
N GLU A 346 6.61 26.05 7.60
CA GLU A 346 6.79 26.74 8.88
C GLU A 346 5.49 27.41 9.36
N ARG A 347 4.79 28.10 8.45
CA ARG A 347 3.56 28.84 8.76
C ARG A 347 2.39 27.92 9.09
N THR A 348 2.24 26.83 8.34
CA THR A 348 1.09 25.92 8.47
C THR A 348 1.35 24.80 9.47
N GLY A 349 2.60 24.44 9.73
CA GLY A 349 2.99 23.23 10.45
C GLY A 349 2.70 21.94 9.69
N LEU A 350 2.34 22.02 8.40
CA LEU A 350 2.22 20.85 7.53
C LEU A 350 3.59 20.51 6.94
N VAL A 351 3.79 19.24 6.66
CA VAL A 351 5.01 18.70 6.05
C VAL A 351 4.75 18.51 4.56
N SER A 352 5.69 18.94 3.72
CA SER A 352 5.64 18.79 2.27
C SER A 352 5.72 17.31 1.86
N THR A 353 4.99 16.92 0.82
CA THR A 353 5.00 15.55 0.24
C THR A 353 4.75 14.42 1.25
N HIS A 354 3.89 14.67 2.24
CA HIS A 354 3.70 13.78 3.39
C HIS A 354 2.25 13.32 3.55
N ALA A 355 2.06 12.09 4.02
CA ALA A 355 0.76 11.49 4.21
C ALA A 355 0.30 11.56 5.67
N TYR A 356 -0.98 11.91 5.86
CA TYR A 356 -1.65 12.01 7.14
C TYR A 356 -2.83 11.03 7.19
N ALA A 357 -3.02 10.37 8.33
CA ALA A 357 -4.18 9.50 8.54
C ALA A 357 -5.41 10.36 8.83
N VAL A 358 -6.54 10.07 8.19
CA VAL A 358 -7.83 10.70 8.53
C VAL A 358 -8.52 9.82 9.57
N LEU A 359 -8.68 10.33 10.78
CA LEU A 359 -9.24 9.59 11.92
C LEU A 359 -10.74 9.81 12.09
N ASP A 360 -11.22 11.03 11.86
CA ASP A 360 -12.63 11.40 11.98
C ASP A 360 -12.97 12.53 10.99
N VAL A 361 -14.23 12.63 10.60
CA VAL A 361 -14.77 13.68 9.72
C VAL A 361 -16.06 14.16 10.37
N ARG A 362 -16.24 15.45 10.62
CA ARG A 362 -17.42 15.96 11.34
C ARG A 362 -18.06 17.13 10.64
N LYS A 363 -19.39 17.19 10.77
CA LYS A 363 -20.22 18.32 10.36
C LYS A 363 -20.89 18.91 11.59
N VAL A 364 -20.46 20.09 12.03
CA VAL A 364 -20.93 20.74 13.26
C VAL A 364 -21.26 22.19 12.97
N ASN A 365 -22.50 22.63 13.23
CA ASN A 365 -22.93 24.03 13.02
C ASN A 365 -22.62 24.59 11.61
N GLY A 366 -22.72 23.73 10.58
CA GLY A 366 -22.38 24.11 9.20
C GLY A 366 -20.88 24.05 8.86
N LEU A 367 -20.01 23.85 9.86
CA LEU A 367 -18.57 23.62 9.66
C LEU A 367 -18.30 22.19 9.24
N ARG A 368 -17.30 22.02 8.36
CA ARG A 368 -16.80 20.75 7.86
C ARG A 368 -15.37 20.56 8.34
N LEU A 369 -15.16 19.60 9.24
CA LEU A 369 -13.90 19.43 9.94
C LEU A 369 -13.40 18.00 9.77
N LEU A 370 -12.09 17.85 9.67
CA LEU A 370 -11.41 16.56 9.63
C LEU A 370 -10.41 16.48 10.78
N GLN A 371 -10.34 15.32 11.44
CA GLN A 371 -9.31 15.01 12.42
C GLN A 371 -8.21 14.22 11.72
N LEU A 372 -7.01 14.77 11.69
CA LEU A 372 -5.85 14.14 11.07
C LEU A 372 -4.85 13.68 12.13
N LYS A 373 -4.05 12.67 11.78
CA LYS A 373 -2.86 12.25 12.53
C LYS A 373 -1.63 12.30 11.64
N ASN A 374 -0.62 13.05 12.10
CA ASN A 374 0.75 12.92 11.60
C ASN A 374 1.34 11.59 12.12
N PRO A 375 1.80 10.68 11.23
CA PRO A 375 2.43 9.43 11.64
C PRO A 375 3.67 9.61 12.54
N TRP A 376 4.42 10.70 12.40
CA TRP A 376 5.57 11.01 13.27
C TRP A 376 5.18 11.32 14.71
N SER A 377 3.88 11.44 14.98
CA SER A 377 3.32 11.70 16.31
C SER A 377 3.85 12.98 16.96
N ASN A 378 4.35 13.90 16.13
CA ASN A 378 4.71 15.27 16.46
C ASN A 378 4.42 16.14 15.22
N VAL A 379 4.51 17.47 15.36
CA VAL A 379 4.29 18.47 14.30
C VAL A 379 2.84 18.48 13.80
N ARG A 380 2.12 19.55 14.16
CA ARG A 380 0.69 19.74 13.89
C ARG A 380 0.41 20.96 13.03
N TRP A 381 -0.78 20.94 12.44
CA TRP A 381 -1.42 22.11 11.84
C TRP A 381 -1.48 23.29 12.81
N ARG A 382 -1.14 24.48 12.32
CA ARG A 382 -1.07 25.75 13.08
C ARG A 382 -2.15 26.76 12.70
N GLY A 383 -3.04 26.41 11.77
CA GLY A 383 -4.09 27.31 11.30
C GLY A 383 -5.41 27.16 12.06
N ASN A 384 -6.52 27.39 11.38
CA ASN A 384 -7.86 27.35 11.98
C ASN A 384 -8.15 25.98 12.61
N TYR A 385 -8.74 25.97 13.79
CA TYR A 385 -9.04 24.76 14.56
C TYR A 385 -7.79 23.95 15.00
N SER A 386 -6.59 24.54 14.94
CA SER A 386 -5.43 24.01 15.66
C SER A 386 -5.56 24.21 17.18
N GLU A 387 -4.67 23.61 17.96
CA GLU A 387 -4.58 23.89 19.40
C GLU A 387 -4.16 25.34 19.71
N LEU A 388 -3.53 26.02 18.74
CA LEU A 388 -3.08 27.41 18.87
C LEU A 388 -4.18 28.43 18.53
N ASP A 389 -5.24 27.98 17.87
CA ASP A 389 -6.35 28.84 17.49
C ASP A 389 -7.17 29.26 18.72
N ARG A 390 -7.31 30.56 18.95
CA ARG A 390 -8.13 31.11 20.04
C ARG A 390 -9.43 31.71 19.55
N LEU A 391 -9.60 31.84 18.23
CA LEU A 391 -10.72 32.56 17.62
C LEU A 391 -11.90 31.62 17.33
N HIS A 392 -11.63 30.47 16.70
CA HIS A 392 -12.71 29.61 16.18
C HIS A 392 -13.22 28.56 17.16
N TRP A 393 -12.47 28.24 18.22
CA TRP A 393 -12.88 27.25 19.21
C TRP A 393 -13.95 27.78 20.16
N THR A 394 -15.21 27.43 19.93
CA THR A 394 -16.32 27.70 20.87
C THR A 394 -16.49 26.55 21.89
N PRO A 395 -17.08 26.81 23.08
CA PRO A 395 -17.39 25.75 24.05
C PRO A 395 -18.26 24.63 23.47
N GLU A 396 -19.18 24.95 22.57
CA GLU A 396 -20.05 24.00 21.88
C GLU A 396 -19.24 23.10 20.95
N LEU A 397 -18.31 23.68 20.18
CA LEU A 397 -17.47 22.95 19.23
C LEU A 397 -16.50 22.01 19.96
N LYS A 398 -15.86 22.48 21.04
CA LYS A 398 -15.01 21.65 21.90
C LYS A 398 -15.75 20.43 22.44
N ARG A 399 -17.00 20.63 22.90
CA ARG A 399 -17.86 19.55 23.40
C ARG A 399 -18.28 18.58 22.29
N ALA A 400 -18.64 19.10 21.12
CA ALA A 400 -19.10 18.29 19.99
C ALA A 400 -17.99 17.40 19.40
N LEU A 401 -16.75 17.91 19.36
CA LEU A 401 -15.59 17.19 18.84
C LEU A 401 -14.80 16.43 19.91
N ASN A 402 -15.23 16.52 21.18
CA ASN A 402 -14.52 15.98 22.34
C ASN A 402 -13.03 16.35 22.33
N PHE A 403 -12.74 17.62 22.05
CA PHE A 403 -11.38 18.13 21.90
C PHE A 403 -11.16 19.36 22.78
N ASP A 404 -10.11 19.32 23.61
CA ASP A 404 -9.66 20.47 24.39
C ASP A 404 -8.29 20.96 23.88
N PRO A 405 -8.23 22.14 23.22
CA PRO A 405 -6.99 22.74 22.76
C PRO A 405 -5.93 22.89 23.85
N ASN A 406 -6.32 23.26 25.08
CA ASN A 406 -5.35 23.49 26.16
C ASN A 406 -4.65 22.19 26.56
N SER A 407 -5.42 21.11 26.69
CA SER A 407 -4.88 19.78 26.93
C SER A 407 -4.01 19.31 25.77
N ALA A 408 -4.42 19.57 24.53
CA ALA A 408 -3.64 19.23 23.34
C ALA A 408 -2.31 19.98 23.29
N SER A 409 -2.23 21.23 23.74
CA SER A 409 -0.96 22.00 23.80
C SER A 409 0.04 21.45 24.82
N MET A 410 -0.38 20.65 25.80
CA MET A 410 0.52 20.08 26.81
C MET A 410 1.32 18.87 26.30
N PHE A 411 0.80 18.14 25.31
CA PHE A 411 1.44 16.94 24.77
C PHE A 411 1.19 16.84 23.27
N ASP A 412 2.27 16.91 22.48
CA ASP A 412 2.19 16.68 21.04
C ASP A 412 2.17 15.18 20.72
N ASN A 413 1.09 14.73 20.10
CA ASN A 413 0.88 13.36 19.61
C ASN A 413 0.58 13.32 18.10
N GLY A 414 0.77 14.46 17.42
CA GLY A 414 0.51 14.65 15.99
C GLY A 414 -0.96 14.66 15.57
N ILE A 415 -1.93 14.62 16.51
CA ILE A 415 -3.37 14.66 16.19
C ILE A 415 -3.88 16.11 16.25
N PHE A 416 -4.61 16.53 15.21
CA PHE A 416 -5.20 17.86 15.14
C PHE A 416 -6.51 17.88 14.33
N TRP A 417 -7.32 18.91 14.54
CA TRP A 417 -8.48 19.23 13.70
C TRP A 417 -8.11 20.29 12.66
N ILE A 418 -8.74 20.21 11.49
CA ILE A 418 -8.56 21.15 10.39
C ILE A 418 -9.87 21.29 9.61
N ASP A 419 -10.15 22.48 9.07
CA ASP A 419 -11.31 22.68 8.20
C ASP A 419 -11.10 22.11 6.80
N TYR A 420 -12.21 21.69 6.19
CA TYR A 420 -12.19 21.08 4.87
C TYR A 420 -11.68 22.04 3.79
N GLU A 421 -11.95 23.34 3.92
CA GLU A 421 -11.46 24.37 3.01
C GLU A 421 -9.91 24.43 3.03
N SER A 422 -9.30 24.28 4.21
CA SER A 422 -7.85 24.17 4.35
C SER A 422 -7.30 22.85 3.78
N ILE A 423 -8.04 21.73 3.90
CA ILE A 423 -7.66 20.49 3.21
C ILE A 423 -7.60 20.71 1.69
N LEU A 424 -8.66 21.29 1.12
CA LEU A 424 -8.75 21.57 -0.31
C LEU A 424 -7.69 22.54 -0.84
N ARG A 425 -7.05 23.31 0.05
CA ARG A 425 -6.01 24.28 -0.28
C ARG A 425 -4.61 23.71 -0.19
N PHE A 426 -4.31 22.90 0.83
CA PHE A 426 -2.94 22.48 1.16
C PHE A 426 -2.63 21.02 0.82
N TYR A 427 -3.64 20.23 0.48
CA TYR A 427 -3.49 18.81 0.15
C TYR A 427 -3.83 18.54 -1.30
N ASP A 428 -3.12 17.59 -1.90
CA ASP A 428 -3.20 17.28 -3.33
C ASP A 428 -4.08 16.05 -3.62
N VAL A 429 -4.22 15.14 -2.65
CA VAL A 429 -4.80 13.83 -2.91
C VAL A 429 -5.36 13.17 -1.65
N PHE A 430 -6.53 12.57 -1.80
CA PHE A 430 -7.04 11.55 -0.90
C PHE A 430 -6.69 10.16 -1.42
N TYR A 431 -6.20 9.32 -0.51
CA TYR A 431 -5.97 7.91 -0.72
C TYR A 431 -7.02 7.14 0.09
N MET A 432 -7.91 6.45 -0.61
CA MET A 432 -9.01 5.70 0.00
C MET A 432 -8.80 4.22 -0.25
N ASN A 433 -9.12 3.41 0.75
CA ASN A 433 -9.23 1.96 0.61
C ASN A 433 -10.64 1.58 1.00
N TRP A 434 -11.39 0.97 0.09
CA TRP A 434 -12.81 0.68 0.28
C TRP A 434 -13.04 -0.77 0.68
N ASN A 435 -13.93 -0.98 1.64
CA ASN A 435 -14.34 -2.30 2.05
C ASN A 435 -14.97 -3.06 0.86
N PRO A 436 -14.39 -4.19 0.41
CA PRO A 436 -14.95 -4.96 -0.71
C PRO A 436 -16.32 -5.55 -0.39
N GLY A 437 -16.68 -5.66 0.90
CA GLY A 437 -18.02 -6.08 1.35
C GLY A 437 -19.15 -5.14 0.93
N LEU A 438 -18.85 -3.96 0.37
CA LEU A 438 -19.81 -3.08 -0.28
C LEU A 438 -20.44 -3.67 -1.54
N PHE A 439 -19.85 -4.73 -2.10
CA PHE A 439 -20.25 -5.31 -3.38
C PHE A 439 -20.68 -6.77 -3.20
N SER A 440 -21.88 -7.10 -3.68
CA SER A 440 -22.43 -8.45 -3.60
C SER A 440 -21.92 -9.40 -4.69
N HIS A 441 -21.32 -8.86 -5.75
CA HIS A 441 -20.78 -9.64 -6.86
C HIS A 441 -19.34 -9.24 -7.12
N THR A 442 -18.44 -10.22 -7.22
CA THR A 442 -17.05 -10.00 -7.59
C THR A 442 -16.58 -11.07 -8.56
N PHE A 443 -15.65 -10.70 -9.42
CA PHE A 443 -14.98 -11.60 -10.34
C PHE A 443 -13.54 -11.12 -10.55
N CYS A 444 -12.59 -12.04 -10.68
CA CYS A 444 -11.20 -11.72 -10.93
C CYS A 444 -10.64 -12.64 -12.01
N VAL A 445 -9.93 -12.05 -12.98
CA VAL A 445 -9.18 -12.79 -13.99
C VAL A 445 -7.74 -12.32 -13.98
N HIS A 446 -6.81 -13.27 -14.06
CA HIS A 446 -5.37 -13.02 -14.19
C HIS A 446 -4.97 -13.23 -15.65
N GLN A 447 -4.18 -12.30 -16.19
CA GLN A 447 -3.76 -12.31 -17.59
C GLN A 447 -2.33 -11.77 -17.72
N SER A 448 -1.76 -11.98 -18.90
CA SER A 448 -0.52 -11.34 -19.32
C SER A 448 -0.75 -10.60 -20.63
N TRP A 449 -0.08 -9.47 -20.79
CA TRP A 449 0.02 -8.78 -22.06
C TRP A 449 1.46 -8.81 -22.54
N VAL A 450 1.70 -9.59 -23.60
CA VAL A 450 3.04 -9.86 -24.13
C VAL A 450 3.58 -8.64 -24.88
N ALA A 451 4.86 -8.33 -24.68
CA ALA A 451 5.57 -7.29 -25.42
C ALA A 451 5.51 -7.54 -26.94
N GLY A 452 5.52 -6.46 -27.72
CA GLY A 452 5.54 -6.53 -29.19
C GLY A 452 4.19 -6.84 -29.86
N GLN A 453 3.10 -6.95 -29.10
CA GLN A 453 1.74 -7.03 -29.66
C GLN A 453 1.15 -5.64 -29.92
N GLY A 454 0.74 -5.39 -31.16
CA GLY A 454 0.16 -4.10 -31.57
C GLY A 454 1.19 -2.98 -31.68
N PRO A 455 0.74 -1.72 -31.90
CA PRO A 455 1.64 -0.57 -31.93
C PRO A 455 2.21 -0.28 -30.54
N ILE A 456 3.43 0.26 -30.45
CA ILE A 456 4.05 0.63 -29.17
C ILE A 456 3.13 1.58 -28.38
N LYS A 457 2.54 2.56 -29.06
CA LYS A 457 1.59 3.54 -28.48
C LYS A 457 0.19 3.37 -29.06
N ASP A 458 -0.82 3.61 -28.23
CA ASP A 458 -2.24 3.57 -28.59
C ASP A 458 -2.70 4.78 -29.43
N VAL A 459 -1.92 5.17 -30.45
CA VAL A 459 -2.18 6.39 -31.22
C VAL A 459 -3.25 6.17 -32.30
N TYR A 460 -3.20 5.03 -32.99
CA TYR A 460 -4.06 4.76 -34.15
C TYR A 460 -4.75 3.40 -34.11
N ASN A 461 -4.27 2.45 -33.30
CA ASN A 461 -4.86 1.13 -33.16
C ASN A 461 -4.75 0.61 -31.72
N ILE A 462 -5.85 0.11 -31.16
CA ILE A 462 -5.94 -0.57 -29.86
C ILE A 462 -6.60 -1.96 -29.96
N GLY A 463 -6.90 -2.42 -31.18
CA GLY A 463 -7.58 -3.70 -31.41
C GLY A 463 -6.82 -4.92 -30.90
N GLU A 464 -5.50 -4.82 -30.85
CA GLU A 464 -4.60 -5.88 -30.32
C GLU A 464 -4.41 -5.79 -28.80
N ASN A 465 -4.90 -4.73 -28.14
CA ASN A 465 -4.86 -4.65 -26.68
C ASN A 465 -5.79 -5.71 -26.06
N PRO A 466 -5.54 -6.19 -24.84
CA PRO A 466 -6.48 -7.05 -24.14
C PRO A 466 -7.82 -6.34 -23.92
N GLN A 467 -8.91 -6.95 -24.40
CA GLN A 467 -10.26 -6.39 -24.26
C GLN A 467 -11.18 -7.39 -23.57
N PHE A 468 -12.10 -6.86 -22.78
CA PHE A 468 -13.07 -7.64 -22.02
C PHE A 468 -14.47 -7.10 -22.25
N ARG A 469 -15.44 -8.01 -22.36
CA ARG A 469 -16.85 -7.70 -22.40
C ARG A 469 -17.41 -7.76 -20.98
N LEU A 470 -17.97 -6.65 -20.52
CA LEU A 470 -18.75 -6.58 -19.30
C LEU A 470 -20.24 -6.57 -19.68
N GLU A 471 -21.00 -7.58 -19.24
CA GLU A 471 -22.43 -7.71 -19.45
C GLU A 471 -23.17 -7.68 -18.11
N LEU A 472 -24.17 -6.82 -18.00
CA LEU A 472 -25.00 -6.66 -16.81
C LEU A 472 -26.29 -7.47 -16.96
N SER A 473 -26.58 -8.33 -15.98
CA SER A 473 -27.72 -9.25 -16.04
C SER A 473 -28.98 -8.73 -15.34
N GLY A 474 -28.90 -7.60 -14.63
CA GLY A 474 -30.04 -6.90 -14.01
C GLY A 474 -29.96 -5.39 -14.25
N GLY A 475 -31.08 -4.74 -14.57
CA GLY A 475 -31.11 -3.32 -14.89
C GLY A 475 -32.50 -2.72 -14.77
N GLY A 476 -32.66 -1.84 -13.78
CA GLY A 476 -33.86 -1.03 -13.55
C GLY A 476 -33.72 -0.15 -12.30
N GLY A 477 -33.11 -0.66 -11.23
CA GLY A 477 -32.66 0.15 -10.09
C GLY A 477 -31.16 0.39 -10.20
N GLY A 478 -30.69 1.63 -10.02
CA GLY A 478 -29.28 2.01 -10.17
C GLY A 478 -28.28 1.13 -9.40
N GLY A 479 -26.99 1.29 -9.71
CA GLY A 479 -25.93 0.47 -9.12
C GLY A 479 -24.54 0.95 -9.50
N ALA A 480 -23.51 0.18 -9.15
CA ALA A 480 -22.13 0.49 -9.52
C ALA A 480 -21.36 -0.77 -9.89
N VAL A 481 -20.47 -0.65 -10.87
CA VAL A 481 -19.43 -1.64 -11.20
C VAL A 481 -18.08 -0.96 -11.16
N TRP A 482 -17.20 -1.45 -10.31
CA TRP A 482 -15.84 -0.96 -10.15
C TRP A 482 -14.87 -1.97 -10.74
N ILE A 483 -13.96 -1.50 -11.58
CA ILE A 483 -12.95 -2.32 -12.24
C ILE A 483 -11.58 -1.90 -11.71
N LEU A 484 -10.96 -2.81 -10.97
CA LEU A 484 -9.60 -2.67 -10.44
C LEU A 484 -8.64 -3.45 -11.34
N LEU A 485 -7.79 -2.72 -12.07
CA LEU A 485 -6.63 -3.26 -12.76
C LEU A 485 -5.45 -3.23 -11.79
N THR A 486 -4.86 -4.40 -11.54
CA THR A 486 -3.68 -4.54 -10.69
C THR A 486 -2.55 -5.16 -11.49
N ARG A 487 -1.49 -4.39 -11.75
CA ARG A 487 -0.24 -4.91 -12.32
C ARG A 487 0.48 -5.76 -11.29
N HIS A 488 0.94 -6.92 -11.71
CA HIS A 488 1.80 -7.79 -10.90
C HIS A 488 3.24 -7.31 -11.03
N ILE A 489 3.85 -7.00 -9.89
CA ILE A 489 5.24 -6.60 -9.82
C ILE A 489 6.01 -7.77 -9.23
N THR A 490 6.89 -8.34 -10.04
CA THR A 490 7.61 -9.59 -9.72
C THR A 490 9.10 -9.36 -9.52
N GLN A 491 9.61 -8.18 -9.85
CA GLN A 491 11.01 -7.80 -9.73
C GLN A 491 11.12 -6.47 -8.97
N LEU A 492 12.11 -6.38 -8.08
CA LEU A 492 12.34 -5.20 -7.26
C LEU A 492 12.70 -3.97 -8.12
N GLU A 493 13.52 -4.17 -9.14
CA GLU A 493 14.00 -3.13 -10.06
C GLU A 493 12.85 -2.49 -10.84
N ASP A 494 11.86 -3.31 -11.24
CA ASP A 494 10.64 -2.85 -11.90
C ASP A 494 9.81 -1.95 -10.97
N PHE A 495 9.71 -2.28 -9.68
CA PHE A 495 9.08 -1.39 -8.70
C PHE A 495 9.86 -0.08 -8.53
N LYS A 496 11.19 -0.16 -8.38
CA LYS A 496 12.05 0.99 -8.11
C LYS A 496 12.05 2.02 -9.24
N GLN A 497 12.02 1.57 -10.50
CA GLN A 497 12.09 2.44 -11.66
C GLN A 497 10.75 2.64 -12.37
N ASN A 498 9.68 2.02 -11.86
CA ASN A 498 8.34 1.87 -12.44
C ASN A 498 8.01 2.82 -13.60
N ARG A 499 8.26 2.32 -14.82
CA ARG A 499 8.08 3.05 -16.08
C ARG A 499 6.78 2.69 -16.79
N GLU A 500 6.04 1.72 -16.26
CA GLU A 500 4.84 1.22 -16.91
C GLU A 500 3.61 1.94 -16.43
N TYR A 501 3.03 2.74 -17.33
CA TYR A 501 1.80 3.46 -17.07
C TYR A 501 0.62 2.67 -17.63
N ILE A 502 -0.24 2.19 -16.74
CA ILE A 502 -1.40 1.34 -17.07
C ILE A 502 -2.71 2.12 -16.91
N THR A 503 -3.75 1.67 -17.62
CA THR A 503 -5.11 2.17 -17.47
C THR A 503 -6.14 1.16 -18.00
N VAL A 504 -7.42 1.41 -17.70
CA VAL A 504 -8.57 0.76 -18.34
C VAL A 504 -9.42 1.82 -19.03
N LEU A 505 -9.64 1.65 -20.33
CA LEU A 505 -10.60 2.43 -21.10
C LEU A 505 -11.95 1.71 -21.11
N VAL A 506 -13.04 2.47 -21.03
CA VAL A 506 -14.40 1.90 -21.06
C VAL A 506 -15.17 2.46 -22.24
N TYR A 507 -15.79 1.59 -23.05
CA TYR A 507 -16.59 1.98 -24.21
C TYR A 507 -18.03 1.46 -24.09
N LYS A 508 -18.98 2.30 -24.54
CA LYS A 508 -20.41 1.97 -24.69
C LYS A 508 -20.70 1.51 -26.13
N ASN A 509 -20.09 0.41 -26.54
CA ASN A 509 -20.14 -0.11 -27.91
C ASN A 509 -20.70 -1.54 -27.98
N ASP A 510 -21.64 -1.87 -27.09
CA ASP A 510 -22.29 -3.18 -27.01
C ASP A 510 -21.32 -4.35 -26.69
N GLY A 511 -20.14 -4.04 -26.12
CA GLY A 511 -19.13 -5.05 -25.78
C GLY A 511 -18.43 -5.66 -27.00
N LYS A 512 -18.41 -4.94 -28.13
CA LYS A 512 -17.66 -5.31 -29.34
C LYS A 512 -16.21 -4.89 -29.23
N ARG A 513 -15.32 -5.47 -30.05
CA ARG A 513 -13.91 -5.08 -30.08
C ARG A 513 -13.77 -3.64 -30.58
N VAL A 514 -12.88 -2.86 -29.96
CA VAL A 514 -12.55 -1.49 -30.37
C VAL A 514 -11.21 -1.49 -31.07
N TYR A 515 -11.16 -0.97 -32.30
CA TYR A 515 -9.91 -0.85 -33.05
C TYR A 515 -9.31 0.54 -32.95
N TYR A 516 -10.14 1.59 -32.93
CA TYR A 516 -9.68 2.97 -32.90
C TYR A 516 -9.84 3.56 -31.49
N PRO A 517 -8.81 4.21 -30.92
CA PRO A 517 -8.86 4.71 -29.53
C PRO A 517 -10.01 5.70 -29.26
N TYR A 518 -10.36 6.53 -30.23
CA TYR A 518 -11.33 7.63 -30.09
C TYR A 518 -12.53 7.50 -31.04
N ASP A 519 -12.74 6.32 -31.61
CA ASP A 519 -13.89 6.07 -32.48
C ASP A 519 -14.47 4.66 -32.27
N PRO A 520 -15.55 4.50 -31.48
CA PRO A 520 -16.25 5.58 -30.78
C PRO A 520 -15.40 6.22 -29.67
N PRO A 521 -15.68 7.46 -29.23
CA PRO A 521 -14.98 8.05 -28.11
C PRO A 521 -15.17 7.20 -26.84
N PRO A 522 -14.12 7.06 -26.00
CA PRO A 522 -14.23 6.34 -24.74
C PRO A 522 -15.29 6.99 -23.84
N TYR A 523 -16.11 6.16 -23.20
CA TYR A 523 -17.03 6.61 -22.16
C TYR A 523 -16.27 7.00 -20.89
N LEU A 524 -15.24 6.23 -20.53
CA LEU A 524 -14.27 6.59 -19.50
C LEU A 524 -12.86 6.47 -20.12
N ASP A 525 -12.20 7.61 -20.29
CA ASP A 525 -10.80 7.70 -20.76
C ASP A 525 -9.87 7.70 -19.56
N GLY A 526 -9.51 6.50 -19.11
CA GLY A 526 -8.73 6.36 -17.90
C GLY A 526 -7.35 6.98 -17.99
N VAL A 527 -6.99 7.82 -17.00
CA VAL A 527 -5.64 8.39 -16.89
C VAL A 527 -4.62 7.27 -16.72
N ARG A 528 -3.58 7.28 -17.57
CA ARG A 528 -2.45 6.36 -17.48
C ARG A 528 -1.59 6.72 -16.29
N ILE A 529 -1.47 5.81 -15.33
CA ILE A 529 -0.71 6.02 -14.10
C ILE A 529 0.32 4.91 -13.93
N ASN A 530 1.45 5.24 -13.32
CA ASN A 530 2.50 4.30 -12.94
C ASN A 530 2.27 3.71 -11.55
N SER A 531 1.05 3.74 -11.01
CA SER A 531 0.73 2.98 -9.80
C SER A 531 0.43 1.52 -10.18
N PRO A 532 0.77 0.52 -9.35
CA PRO A 532 0.36 -0.86 -9.60
C PRO A 532 -1.15 -1.04 -9.68
N HIS A 533 -1.94 -0.12 -9.09
CA HIS A 533 -3.39 -0.21 -9.04
C HIS A 533 -4.04 0.95 -9.78
N TYR A 534 -4.90 0.62 -10.74
CA TYR A 534 -5.78 1.57 -11.41
C TYR A 534 -7.24 1.15 -11.19
N LEU A 535 -8.04 2.05 -10.62
CA LEU A 535 -9.46 1.85 -10.37
C LEU A 535 -10.29 2.73 -11.30
N THR A 536 -11.26 2.13 -11.99
CA THR A 536 -12.30 2.87 -12.70
C THR A 536 -13.69 2.47 -12.19
N LYS A 537 -14.61 3.43 -12.14
CA LYS A 537 -15.94 3.29 -11.51
C LYS A 537 -17.02 3.60 -12.53
N ILE A 538 -17.82 2.60 -12.88
CA ILE A 538 -18.98 2.71 -13.75
C ILE A 538 -20.22 2.86 -12.85
N ILE A 539 -20.83 4.04 -12.88
CA ILE A 539 -22.09 4.29 -12.17
C ILE A 539 -23.26 3.99 -13.12
N LEU A 540 -24.19 3.15 -12.66
CA LEU A 540 -25.32 2.67 -13.43
C LEU A 540 -26.59 3.44 -13.07
N ASN A 541 -27.29 3.89 -14.10
CA ASN A 541 -28.62 4.49 -14.03
C ASN A 541 -29.58 3.73 -14.98
N GLU A 542 -30.85 4.11 -14.98
CA GLU A 542 -31.89 3.45 -15.81
C GLU A 542 -31.58 3.46 -17.31
N SER A 543 -30.84 4.47 -17.79
CA SER A 543 -30.43 4.61 -19.20
C SER A 543 -29.07 4.00 -19.53
N SER A 544 -28.40 3.35 -18.57
CA SER A 544 -27.09 2.77 -18.79
C SER A 544 -27.16 1.54 -19.70
N PRO A 545 -26.21 1.37 -20.64
CA PRO A 545 -26.22 0.20 -21.51
C PRO A 545 -25.94 -1.07 -20.71
N LYS A 546 -26.45 -2.20 -21.20
CA LYS A 546 -26.24 -3.51 -20.56
C LYS A 546 -24.87 -4.10 -20.86
N ARG A 547 -24.18 -3.64 -21.91
CA ARG A 547 -22.89 -4.18 -22.35
C ARG A 547 -21.86 -3.06 -22.52
N PHE A 548 -20.67 -3.29 -21.99
CA PHE A 548 -19.51 -2.42 -22.13
C PHE A 548 -18.31 -3.22 -22.65
N ASN A 549 -17.40 -2.52 -23.33
CA ASN A 549 -16.06 -3.03 -23.61
C ASN A 549 -15.07 -2.36 -22.66
N LEU A 550 -14.19 -3.15 -22.06
CA LEU A 550 -13.07 -2.71 -21.24
C LEU A 550 -11.77 -3.00 -21.98
N VAL A 551 -10.96 -1.98 -22.24
CA VAL A 551 -9.65 -2.14 -22.89
C VAL A 551 -8.56 -1.89 -21.86
N VAL A 552 -7.74 -2.90 -21.58
CA VAL A 552 -6.51 -2.71 -20.80
C VAL A 552 -5.49 -2.03 -21.70
N SER A 553 -4.93 -0.91 -21.25
CA SER A 553 -4.05 -0.06 -22.06
C SER A 553 -2.79 0.31 -21.28
N GLN A 554 -1.72 0.56 -22.03
CA GLN A 554 -0.42 1.01 -21.55
C GLN A 554 0.01 2.26 -22.32
N TYR A 555 0.84 3.12 -21.72
CA TYR A 555 1.42 4.27 -22.43
C TYR A 555 2.39 3.81 -23.54
N GLU A 556 3.32 2.91 -23.21
CA GLU A 556 4.29 2.32 -24.13
C GLU A 556 4.39 0.80 -23.91
N LYS A 557 4.11 -0.01 -24.94
CA LYS A 557 4.10 -1.48 -24.85
C LYS A 557 5.49 -2.08 -25.05
N MET A 558 6.45 -1.70 -24.21
CA MET A 558 7.84 -2.16 -24.33
C MET A 558 8.09 -3.49 -23.62
N HIS A 559 7.35 -3.78 -22.56
CA HIS A 559 7.55 -4.96 -21.73
C HIS A 559 6.27 -5.79 -21.60
N THR A 560 6.47 -7.08 -21.33
CA THR A 560 5.37 -7.96 -20.96
C THR A 560 4.91 -7.59 -19.56
N ILE A 561 3.62 -7.34 -19.39
CA ILE A 561 3.04 -7.13 -18.07
C ILE A 561 2.13 -8.29 -17.69
N TYR A 562 2.18 -8.66 -16.42
CA TYR A 562 1.22 -9.56 -15.80
C TYR A 562 0.26 -8.73 -14.98
N TYR A 563 -1.03 -9.06 -14.99
CA TYR A 563 -2.02 -8.25 -14.31
C TYR A 563 -3.24 -9.08 -13.88
N SER A 564 -3.97 -8.52 -12.92
CA SER A 564 -5.32 -8.95 -12.55
C SER A 564 -6.32 -7.88 -12.95
N LEU A 565 -7.42 -8.30 -13.56
CA LEU A 565 -8.59 -7.45 -13.74
C LEU A 565 -9.69 -7.97 -12.81
N ARG A 566 -10.01 -7.18 -11.80
CA ARG A 566 -11.02 -7.53 -10.80
C ARG A 566 -12.21 -6.58 -10.90
N ALA A 567 -13.41 -7.14 -10.97
CA ALA A 567 -14.65 -6.40 -10.94
C ALA A 567 -15.34 -6.58 -9.58
N TYR A 568 -15.93 -5.48 -9.10
CA TYR A 568 -16.78 -5.42 -7.92
C TYR A 568 -18.08 -4.75 -8.31
N ALA A 569 -19.22 -5.37 -8.07
CA ALA A 569 -20.51 -4.85 -8.51
C ALA A 569 -21.61 -5.03 -7.47
N THR A 570 -22.54 -4.07 -7.45
CA THR A 570 -23.77 -4.14 -6.65
C THR A 570 -24.89 -4.91 -7.36
N CYS A 571 -24.67 -5.34 -8.60
CA CYS A 571 -25.61 -6.12 -9.39
C CYS A 571 -24.91 -7.30 -10.09
N PRO A 572 -25.66 -8.35 -10.49
CA PRO A 572 -25.09 -9.47 -11.22
C PRO A 572 -24.52 -9.03 -12.57
N PHE A 573 -23.32 -9.51 -12.86
CA PHE A 573 -22.62 -9.23 -14.11
C PHE A 573 -21.85 -10.48 -14.58
N ARG A 574 -21.44 -10.43 -15.85
CA ARG A 574 -20.54 -11.37 -16.48
C ARG A 574 -19.39 -10.57 -17.11
N LEU A 575 -18.15 -10.91 -16.74
CA LEU A 575 -16.95 -10.29 -17.30
C LEU A 575 -16.14 -11.35 -18.02
N GLU A 576 -15.93 -11.18 -19.32
CA GLU A 576 -15.23 -12.17 -20.16
C GLU A 576 -14.20 -11.52 -21.05
N LYS A 577 -13.10 -12.22 -21.27
CA LYS A 577 -12.12 -11.78 -22.26
C LYS A 577 -12.73 -11.92 -23.66
N ILE A 578 -12.56 -10.89 -24.48
CA ILE A 578 -12.87 -10.98 -25.90
C ILE A 578 -11.72 -11.73 -26.54
N GLU A 579 -11.96 -13.00 -26.87
CA GLU A 579 -10.96 -13.83 -27.53
C GLU A 579 -10.69 -13.35 -28.96
N ASN A 580 -9.55 -13.75 -29.50
CA ASN A 580 -9.24 -13.55 -30.91
C ASN A 580 -9.77 -14.75 -31.71
N PRO A 581 -10.83 -14.58 -32.54
CA PRO A 581 -11.39 -15.69 -33.31
C PRO A 581 -10.52 -16.08 -34.51
N TYR A 582 -9.54 -15.26 -34.90
CA TYR A 582 -8.77 -15.44 -36.12
C TYR A 582 -7.59 -16.38 -35.91
N ARG A 583 -7.59 -17.49 -36.65
CA ARG A 583 -6.56 -18.55 -36.58
C ARG A 583 -5.58 -18.48 -37.76
N PHE A 584 -5.99 -17.85 -38.85
CA PHE A 584 -5.21 -17.69 -40.06
C PHE A 584 -4.89 -16.21 -40.26
N LYS A 585 -3.64 -15.92 -40.64
CA LYS A 585 -3.17 -14.56 -40.93
C LYS A 585 -2.39 -14.58 -42.24
N GLN A 586 -2.67 -13.63 -43.12
CA GLN A 586 -1.90 -13.37 -44.33
C GLN A 586 -1.59 -11.89 -44.45
N GLU A 587 -0.37 -11.55 -44.83
CA GLU A 587 0.08 -10.18 -45.02
C GLU A 587 0.52 -10.00 -46.47
N ILE A 588 0.07 -8.91 -47.09
CA ILE A 588 0.24 -8.64 -48.51
C ILE A 588 0.75 -7.21 -48.68
N SER A 589 1.86 -7.07 -49.39
CA SER A 589 2.39 -5.77 -49.78
C SER A 589 1.81 -5.37 -51.15
N GLY A 590 1.31 -4.14 -51.25
CA GLY A 590 0.85 -3.55 -52.50
C GLY A 590 1.31 -2.10 -52.63
N GLU A 591 0.97 -1.47 -53.75
CA GLU A 591 1.23 -0.04 -53.97
C GLU A 591 0.09 0.59 -54.78
N TRP A 592 -0.21 1.86 -54.49
CA TRP A 592 -0.94 2.72 -55.41
C TRP A 592 0.08 3.41 -56.32
N LYS A 593 0.00 3.18 -57.62
CA LYS A 593 0.96 3.73 -58.59
C LYS A 593 0.33 3.97 -59.96
N GLY A 594 0.60 5.13 -60.56
CA GLY A 594 0.06 5.54 -61.85
C GLY A 594 -1.46 5.43 -61.87
N ILE A 595 -1.99 4.67 -62.84
CA ILE A 595 -3.43 4.49 -63.01
C ILE A 595 -4.11 3.84 -61.80
N THR A 596 -3.39 3.08 -60.98
CA THR A 596 -3.95 2.40 -59.80
C THR A 596 -4.12 3.30 -58.58
N ALA A 597 -3.58 4.53 -58.60
CA ALA A 597 -3.86 5.55 -57.60
C ALA A 597 -5.21 6.22 -57.89
N GLY A 598 -6.29 5.45 -57.80
CA GLY A 598 -7.62 5.82 -58.31
C GLY A 598 -8.44 6.76 -57.42
N GLY A 599 -8.05 6.96 -56.15
CA GLY A 599 -8.77 7.77 -55.17
C GLY A 599 -10.01 7.06 -54.61
N CYS A 600 -10.91 7.80 -53.96
CA CYS A 600 -12.14 7.27 -53.33
C CYS A 600 -13.36 7.24 -54.30
N PRO A 601 -14.54 6.70 -53.87
CA PRO A 601 -15.74 6.65 -54.72
C PRO A 601 -16.22 7.98 -55.31
N ASN A 602 -15.83 9.11 -54.72
CA ASN A 602 -16.13 10.45 -55.25
C ASN A 602 -15.45 10.73 -56.61
N HIS A 603 -14.52 9.87 -57.04
CA HIS A 603 -13.82 9.95 -58.33
C HIS A 603 -14.15 8.72 -59.20
N PRO A 604 -15.40 8.56 -59.67
CA PRO A 604 -15.88 7.31 -60.26
C PRO A 604 -15.12 6.87 -61.52
N SER A 605 -14.56 7.82 -62.29
CA SER A 605 -13.76 7.55 -63.50
C SER A 605 -12.43 6.85 -63.21
N THR A 606 -11.85 7.09 -62.03
CA THR A 606 -10.55 6.53 -61.64
C THR A 606 -10.66 5.50 -60.51
N TYR A 607 -11.74 5.52 -59.72
CA TYR A 607 -11.94 4.64 -58.57
C TYR A 607 -11.84 3.16 -58.91
N GLN A 608 -12.33 2.76 -60.08
CA GLN A 608 -12.30 1.37 -60.56
C GLN A 608 -10.89 0.88 -60.92
N ASN A 609 -9.89 1.75 -60.94
CA ASN A 609 -8.51 1.36 -61.23
C ASN A 609 -7.70 0.99 -59.99
N ASN A 610 -8.24 1.25 -58.78
CA ASN A 610 -7.57 0.87 -57.54
C ASN A 610 -7.19 -0.63 -57.51
N PRO A 611 -6.09 -1.01 -56.82
CA PRO A 611 -5.66 -2.40 -56.70
C PRO A 611 -6.76 -3.30 -56.15
N ARG A 612 -6.78 -4.58 -56.55
CA ARG A 612 -7.81 -5.54 -56.12
C ARG A 612 -7.21 -6.87 -55.72
N PHE A 613 -7.73 -7.41 -54.62
CA PHE A 613 -7.33 -8.69 -54.05
C PHE A 613 -8.56 -9.54 -53.83
N GLN A 614 -8.56 -10.77 -54.32
CA GLN A 614 -9.60 -11.75 -54.06
C GLN A 614 -9.18 -12.65 -52.90
N VAL A 615 -10.06 -12.78 -51.92
CA VAL A 615 -9.93 -13.65 -50.76
C VAL A 615 -11.00 -14.72 -50.86
N THR A 616 -10.59 -15.98 -50.98
CA THR A 616 -11.50 -17.12 -50.94
C THR A 616 -11.44 -17.75 -49.56
N LEU A 617 -12.59 -17.77 -48.87
CA LEU A 617 -12.77 -18.36 -47.55
C LEU A 617 -13.28 -19.79 -47.68
N GLU A 618 -12.61 -20.72 -47.02
CA GLU A 618 -13.05 -22.12 -46.96
C GLU A 618 -14.32 -22.28 -46.10
N SER A 619 -15.06 -23.37 -46.32
CA SER A 619 -16.14 -23.77 -45.42
C SER A 619 -15.65 -23.95 -43.99
N ALA A 620 -16.40 -23.41 -43.03
CA ALA A 620 -16.05 -23.53 -41.63
C ALA A 620 -15.96 -25.01 -41.24
N ARG A 621 -14.90 -25.37 -40.48
CA ARG A 621 -14.65 -26.78 -40.09
C ARG A 621 -15.73 -27.34 -39.14
N THR A 622 -16.56 -26.48 -38.57
CA THR A 622 -17.68 -26.81 -37.70
C THR A 622 -18.99 -26.59 -38.43
N LEU A 623 -19.81 -27.64 -38.54
CA LEU A 623 -21.17 -27.54 -39.09
C LEU A 623 -21.95 -26.43 -38.36
N GLY A 624 -22.42 -25.42 -39.10
CA GLY A 624 -23.28 -24.36 -38.58
C GLY A 624 -22.57 -23.13 -37.98
N SER A 625 -21.24 -22.99 -38.10
CA SER A 625 -20.55 -21.74 -37.73
C SER A 625 -20.22 -20.93 -38.98
N ASP A 626 -20.67 -19.68 -39.04
CA ASP A 626 -20.22 -18.76 -40.09
C ASP A 626 -18.76 -18.34 -39.89
N ASN A 627 -18.10 -17.91 -40.97
CA ASN A 627 -16.72 -17.40 -40.93
C ASN A 627 -16.66 -15.94 -40.48
N SER A 628 -15.52 -15.52 -39.93
CA SER A 628 -15.19 -14.11 -39.69
C SER A 628 -13.90 -13.74 -40.42
N LEU A 629 -13.85 -12.50 -40.93
CA LEU A 629 -12.72 -11.90 -41.62
C LEU A 629 -12.47 -10.50 -41.05
N LEU A 630 -11.22 -10.23 -40.69
CA LEU A 630 -10.74 -8.91 -40.31
C LEU A 630 -9.67 -8.46 -41.28
N VAL A 631 -9.84 -7.25 -41.80
CA VAL A 631 -8.94 -6.65 -42.78
C VAL A 631 -8.34 -5.38 -42.17
N PHE A 632 -7.02 -5.33 -42.08
CA PHE A 632 -6.28 -4.10 -41.79
C PHE A 632 -5.61 -3.60 -43.07
N LEU A 633 -5.79 -2.31 -43.35
CA LEU A 633 -5.04 -1.59 -44.39
C LEU A 633 -4.15 -0.56 -43.70
N LYS A 634 -2.84 -0.67 -43.94
CA LYS A 634 -1.80 0.24 -43.45
C LYS A 634 -1.13 0.91 -44.63
N GLY A 635 -0.89 2.22 -44.54
CA GLY A 635 -0.24 2.99 -45.59
C GLY A 635 0.40 4.26 -45.05
N PRO A 636 0.88 5.17 -45.92
CA PRO A 636 1.54 6.39 -45.50
C PRO A 636 0.60 7.29 -44.70
N LYS A 637 1.07 7.83 -43.57
CA LYS A 637 0.25 8.63 -42.65
C LYS A 637 -0.31 9.90 -43.30
N GLN A 638 0.38 10.46 -44.29
CA GLN A 638 -0.08 11.61 -45.05
C GLN A 638 -1.32 11.33 -45.92
N TYR A 639 -1.68 10.06 -46.13
CA TYR A 639 -2.85 9.66 -46.91
C TYR A 639 -3.99 9.21 -46.00
N SER A 640 -5.19 9.68 -46.32
CA SER A 640 -6.42 9.14 -45.77
C SER A 640 -6.80 7.90 -46.58
N LEU A 641 -6.93 6.77 -45.91
CA LEU A 641 -7.15 5.45 -46.51
C LEU A 641 -8.58 5.00 -46.28
N GLY A 642 -9.08 4.20 -47.20
CA GLY A 642 -10.34 3.46 -47.08
C GLY A 642 -10.24 2.14 -47.83
N MET A 643 -11.16 1.22 -47.54
CA MET A 643 -11.26 -0.02 -48.28
C MET A 643 -12.72 -0.38 -48.52
N LYS A 644 -12.94 -1.13 -49.60
CA LYS A 644 -14.24 -1.71 -49.94
C LYS A 644 -14.10 -3.21 -50.11
N VAL A 645 -15.02 -3.96 -49.53
CA VAL A 645 -15.13 -5.41 -49.67
C VAL A 645 -16.43 -5.75 -50.39
N THR A 646 -16.36 -6.56 -51.43
CA THR A 646 -17.51 -6.96 -52.26
C THR A 646 -17.61 -8.48 -52.30
N CYS A 647 -18.79 -9.03 -52.08
CA CYS A 647 -19.04 -10.46 -52.28
C CYS A 647 -19.07 -10.75 -53.79
N VAL A 648 -18.17 -11.62 -54.28
CA VAL A 648 -18.06 -11.97 -55.70
C VAL A 648 -18.90 -13.21 -56.01
N GLY A 649 -18.83 -14.22 -55.13
CA GLY A 649 -19.58 -15.46 -55.28
C GLY A 649 -19.49 -16.29 -54.00
N LEU A 650 -20.52 -17.08 -53.72
CA LEU A 650 -20.57 -18.00 -52.60
C LEU A 650 -20.41 -19.44 -53.12
N ASP A 651 -19.84 -20.31 -52.28
CA ASP A 651 -19.70 -21.72 -52.64
C ASP A 651 -21.06 -22.43 -52.68
N ASP A 652 -22.00 -22.00 -51.83
CA ASP A 652 -23.39 -22.44 -51.82
C ASP A 652 -24.30 -21.38 -52.46
N GLU A 653 -24.79 -21.66 -53.66
CA GLU A 653 -25.67 -20.77 -54.43
C GLU A 653 -27.06 -20.57 -53.79
N THR A 654 -27.44 -21.40 -52.81
CA THR A 654 -28.71 -21.25 -52.09
C THR A 654 -28.65 -20.20 -50.97
N LEU A 655 -27.43 -19.83 -50.54
CA LEU A 655 -27.23 -18.83 -49.50
C LEU A 655 -27.28 -17.42 -50.10
N THR A 656 -27.89 -16.50 -49.35
CA THR A 656 -27.84 -15.06 -49.68
C THR A 656 -26.67 -14.41 -48.96
N ALA A 657 -25.82 -13.71 -49.70
CA ALA A 657 -24.69 -12.99 -49.10
C ALA A 657 -25.19 -11.97 -48.06
N PRO A 658 -24.56 -11.89 -46.86
CA PRO A 658 -24.99 -10.98 -45.80
C PRO A 658 -24.89 -9.50 -46.23
N PHE A 659 -24.06 -9.22 -47.23
CA PHE A 659 -23.98 -7.95 -47.92
C PHE A 659 -23.48 -8.17 -49.35
N LYS A 660 -23.85 -7.26 -50.26
CA LYS A 660 -23.20 -7.17 -51.57
C LYS A 660 -21.85 -6.46 -51.47
N THR A 661 -21.83 -5.34 -50.76
CA THR A 661 -20.65 -4.49 -50.57
C THR A 661 -20.64 -3.93 -49.14
N LYS A 662 -19.46 -3.82 -48.54
CA LYS A 662 -19.23 -3.17 -47.26
C LYS A 662 -17.92 -2.39 -47.31
N ASP A 663 -17.82 -1.27 -46.60
CA ASP A 663 -16.62 -0.42 -46.56
C ASP A 663 -16.13 -0.19 -45.13
N SER A 664 -14.92 0.33 -44.99
CA SER A 664 -14.29 0.65 -43.70
C SER A 664 -14.86 1.89 -43.01
N GLY A 665 -15.89 2.53 -43.56
CA GLY A 665 -16.43 3.79 -43.10
C GLY A 665 -15.60 5.00 -43.56
N ALA A 666 -15.52 6.02 -42.70
CA ALA A 666 -14.77 7.24 -42.98
C ALA A 666 -13.30 6.94 -43.31
N TYR A 667 -12.75 7.69 -44.26
CA TYR A 667 -11.34 7.56 -44.62
C TYR A 667 -10.45 8.09 -43.49
N ARG A 668 -9.42 7.33 -43.10
CA ARG A 668 -8.54 7.66 -41.96
C ARG A 668 -7.07 7.69 -42.32
N SER A 669 -6.32 8.56 -41.66
CA SER A 669 -4.88 8.71 -41.87
C SER A 669 -4.12 7.40 -41.57
N GLY A 670 -3.44 6.85 -42.58
CA GLY A 670 -2.47 5.76 -42.46
C GLY A 670 -2.97 4.37 -42.03
N PHE A 671 -4.14 4.24 -41.41
CA PHE A 671 -4.66 2.96 -40.91
C PHE A 671 -6.19 2.89 -40.95
N VAL A 672 -6.73 1.80 -41.48
CA VAL A 672 -8.15 1.43 -41.35
C VAL A 672 -8.30 -0.07 -41.09
N ALA A 673 -9.31 -0.42 -40.31
CA ALA A 673 -9.74 -1.76 -39.96
C ALA A 673 -11.20 -1.98 -40.39
N LEU A 674 -11.50 -3.18 -40.90
CA LEU A 674 -12.84 -3.63 -41.24
C LEU A 674 -13.07 -5.05 -40.74
N GLU A 675 -14.00 -5.20 -39.81
CA GLU A 675 -14.44 -6.48 -39.25
C GLU A 675 -15.73 -6.95 -39.94
N LEU A 676 -15.70 -8.19 -40.40
CA LEU A 676 -16.78 -8.86 -41.10
C LEU A 676 -17.06 -10.19 -40.41
N ASP A 677 -18.21 -10.27 -39.77
CA ASP A 677 -18.70 -11.48 -39.12
C ASP A 677 -19.79 -12.13 -39.95
N SER A 678 -20.09 -13.40 -39.64
CA SER A 678 -21.14 -14.16 -40.28
C SER A 678 -21.01 -14.30 -41.80
N LEU A 679 -19.79 -14.54 -42.28
CA LEU A 679 -19.48 -14.74 -43.68
C LEU A 679 -19.66 -16.21 -44.10
N PRO A 680 -20.46 -16.50 -45.14
CA PRO A 680 -20.45 -17.80 -45.79
C PRO A 680 -19.09 -18.11 -46.44
N ALA A 681 -18.89 -19.38 -46.81
CA ALA A 681 -17.78 -19.77 -47.67
C ALA A 681 -17.96 -19.17 -49.07
N GLY A 682 -16.87 -18.71 -49.67
CA GLY A 682 -16.93 -18.04 -50.96
C GLY A 682 -15.78 -17.06 -51.19
N THR A 683 -15.91 -16.31 -52.29
CA THR A 683 -14.90 -15.36 -52.76
C THR A 683 -15.35 -13.92 -52.53
N TYR A 684 -14.49 -13.15 -51.89
CA TYR A 684 -14.67 -11.75 -51.55
C TYR A 684 -13.54 -10.92 -52.18
N GLU A 685 -13.88 -9.77 -52.75
CA GLU A 685 -12.92 -8.86 -53.35
C GLU A 685 -12.68 -7.65 -52.44
N ILE A 686 -11.42 -7.37 -52.15
CA ILE A 686 -10.96 -6.25 -51.34
C ILE A 686 -10.27 -5.24 -52.25
N MET A 687 -10.73 -4.00 -52.19
CA MET A 687 -10.20 -2.89 -52.96
C MET A 687 -9.75 -1.76 -52.02
N PRO A 688 -8.45 -1.68 -51.70
CA PRO A 688 -7.89 -0.56 -50.94
C PRO A 688 -7.79 0.70 -51.79
N SER A 689 -8.03 1.86 -51.19
CA SER A 689 -7.98 3.15 -51.89
C SER A 689 -7.54 4.29 -50.98
N THR A 690 -6.89 5.29 -51.58
CA THR A 690 -6.64 6.60 -50.96
C THR A 690 -7.84 7.52 -51.13
N PHE A 691 -7.92 8.61 -50.37
CA PHE A 691 -9.02 9.57 -50.49
C PHE A 691 -8.97 10.32 -51.83
N SER A 692 -7.80 10.86 -52.18
CA SER A 692 -7.60 11.59 -53.43
C SER A 692 -6.90 10.72 -54.48
N PRO A 693 -7.22 10.85 -55.78
CA PRO A 693 -6.47 10.22 -56.86
C PRO A 693 -5.01 10.68 -56.89
N GLN A 694 -4.15 9.93 -57.60
CA GLN A 694 -2.72 10.23 -57.80
C GLN A 694 -1.88 10.24 -56.52
N GLN A 695 -2.43 9.81 -55.38
CA GLN A 695 -1.66 9.56 -54.16
C GLN A 695 -0.94 8.23 -54.30
N GLU A 696 0.34 8.29 -54.67
CA GLU A 696 1.17 7.11 -54.88
C GLU A 696 1.95 6.70 -53.63
N GLY A 697 2.01 5.40 -53.35
CA GLY A 697 2.79 4.89 -52.22
C GLY A 697 2.50 3.43 -51.90
N PRO A 698 3.36 2.80 -51.08
CA PRO A 698 3.18 1.43 -50.65
C PRO A 698 2.05 1.31 -49.62
N PHE A 699 1.41 0.14 -49.56
CA PHE A 699 0.49 -0.23 -48.49
C PHE A 699 0.66 -1.70 -48.11
N PHE A 700 0.16 -2.03 -46.92
CA PHE A 700 0.10 -3.40 -46.41
C PHE A 700 -1.36 -3.76 -46.11
N LEU A 701 -1.81 -4.88 -46.66
CA LEU A 701 -3.06 -5.52 -46.30
C LEU A 701 -2.77 -6.71 -45.39
N GLU A 702 -3.29 -6.67 -44.17
CA GLU A 702 -3.22 -7.78 -43.22
C GLU A 702 -4.63 -8.36 -43.06
N LEU A 703 -4.78 -9.62 -43.45
CA LEU A 703 -6.02 -10.38 -43.45
C LEU A 703 -5.97 -11.42 -42.34
N LYS A 704 -6.97 -11.42 -41.47
CA LYS A 704 -7.11 -12.39 -40.38
C LYS A 704 -8.46 -13.09 -40.50
N SER A 705 -8.49 -14.43 -40.51
CA SER A 705 -9.75 -15.19 -40.64
C SER A 705 -9.86 -16.32 -39.62
N SER A 706 -11.10 -16.66 -39.27
CA SER A 706 -11.43 -17.84 -38.45
C SER A 706 -11.24 -19.17 -39.21
N CYS A 707 -11.21 -19.13 -40.55
CA CYS A 707 -11.09 -20.28 -41.44
C CYS A 707 -9.88 -20.18 -42.37
N GLY A 708 -9.57 -21.27 -43.08
CA GLY A 708 -8.54 -21.26 -44.11
C GLY A 708 -8.91 -20.25 -45.20
N MET A 709 -7.93 -19.49 -45.65
CA MET A 709 -8.13 -18.52 -46.72
C MET A 709 -7.02 -18.61 -47.75
N THR A 710 -7.36 -18.34 -49.01
CA THR A 710 -6.40 -18.10 -50.08
C THR A 710 -6.60 -16.71 -50.64
N VAL A 711 -5.50 -16.04 -50.97
CA VAL A 711 -5.54 -14.66 -51.46
C VAL A 711 -4.77 -14.52 -52.75
N THR A 712 -5.42 -13.94 -53.76
CA THR A 712 -4.84 -13.70 -55.08
C THR A 712 -4.98 -12.22 -55.43
N ARG A 713 -3.94 -11.68 -56.08
CA ARG A 713 -4.00 -10.32 -56.63
C ARG A 713 -4.67 -10.37 -58.00
N VAL A 714 -5.73 -9.61 -58.18
CA VAL A 714 -6.48 -9.52 -59.45
C VAL A 714 -5.92 -8.40 -60.32
N ARG A 715 -5.52 -7.28 -59.72
CA ARG A 715 -4.97 -6.11 -60.41
C ARG A 715 -3.97 -5.35 -59.55
#